data_AF-A0A2P6NWW2-F1
#
_entry.id   AF-A0A2P6NWW2-F1
#
_cell.length_a   1.000
_cell.length_b   1.000
_cell.length_c   1.000
_cell.angle_alpha   90.00
_cell.angle_beta   90.00
_cell.angle_gamma   90.00
#
_symmetry.space_group_name_H-M   'P 1'
#
loop_
_entity.id
_entity.type
_entity.pdbx_description
1 polymer ?
#
loop_
_entity_poly.entity_id
_entity_poly.type
_entity_poly.pdbx_seq_one_letter_code
_entity_poly.pdbx_strand_id
1 'polypeptide(L)'
;MSSRLWLFVFLAFCCGVRAQCPDTSQYIRWSTVASWNTANATVSIAAGQKVLLDASPSVVLGVIQVRGTLYVSNKEMELQTQGIVVYSSGSLIVGTPTCPITAKVTITLFGRKADAGSETLGADPTAGAIYGNVAFGSKGIAVAQNGSLQMNGYVNPLGPLWCRLSKTAMQGDTTLTLDTPVYWNAGDSIVISSTDFSEVLNSKLPNTSPMNGVPSPEQSETAIISSISADRKTLTLKTPLSWMHWGINYERAEVGLLTRNIVVRGDNGSESELYGGHVLLRHGQILEITGVEFTRMGQQGILGRYPVHFHLAMDVYDITAALVNSSMHDNYQRCISIHGTSGVLVKQNVAYKTYGHCYFLEDGSETNNTFDGNLGVYAKLMYPPLIPSDVQPSIFWITHIQNIFINNAASSAHVGYWYIPPASPLGTSGKIWPNMLPGRASFIQPFDNNVAHSCYKDGLQVEDGQDSAGNLIHGKSNWGAGPSNADNLFSRFVAYKCRRSAFWALFIPNSAYQDMVLLDAKNQLMIGTDMNALINVTFVGESDNYGLAVGNRSRSIPSPDGKAYYVGGYRNYDNGGGAKLINCTFINFTSSADKMMGGFVNSDNGQFGTYPDGVCFNCKFINANPMVAGTDVSLALYKTYKNGLCYAEGSGVILPGGGWMAGNQTFYSTIPGAIPRPEVNGYLIPSFHGRMVAMHMQPNVYAQVSPNPRISTDTQIYQEPAGPSTVVLYRPLGSASDGPYLFTVGKAPTPSLGYWSPLFTDGTGRRIAALPYLDLAIKDAKRGDWNVVAIPVPRGVQYNVTHEGVLFRQASRWEDLSPSTYWYNNTNQHLYVLVNEDFWNFWFFPYRNQSSGGYDHWQVTMDFYQIRADCSLDQCSLPGAYVVPPMPSTIPYVLRYDKYRLKFKTPTGQAAAESQVYLQLYPSSVLEGPAAGFQIWHNVPGGSVDLYASWEDRSTGLILADNVIGQTASTSMIRISRAFWQAAVDGNLQMSIRSVVDGSQLLVGVFQLEDPTAAFVPPSSPSACAKPAYEIMSVYNGSFASTNYTAPTNIQVNGTSTCGGKPLILSHSTYLYLRNDRQAITVPSRFTTLEFYVRATRSYNNYNFFNLSVEATNPSGKNSTNIVPSKSTDFIINSRGWSFVRVNLADMGGNTISTLRLSFHPWYSDMPLLVDQLRFSTAAPISSISMERQTLVLPSTTGSTSPLEADHLSANGGEAIGFCVTVFMVSLLALLF
;
A
#
# COMPACT_ATOMS: atom_id res chain seq x y z
N MET A 1 25.50 21.00 -49.42
CA MET A 1 25.55 22.47 -49.22
C MET A 1 24.17 23.15 -49.11
N SER A 2 23.04 22.41 -49.05
CA SER A 2 21.70 23.03 -49.06
C SER A 2 20.89 22.91 -47.76
N SER A 3 21.35 22.21 -46.71
CA SER A 3 20.64 22.08 -45.44
C SER A 3 21.06 23.08 -44.35
N ARG A 4 22.27 23.65 -44.45
CA ARG A 4 22.75 24.69 -43.52
C ARG A 4 22.17 26.07 -43.80
N LEU A 5 21.75 26.34 -45.03
CA LEU A 5 21.16 27.63 -45.41
C LEU A 5 19.71 27.74 -44.93
N TRP A 6 18.95 26.64 -44.96
CA TRP A 6 17.58 26.62 -44.42
C TRP A 6 17.56 26.71 -42.90
N LEU A 7 18.50 26.08 -42.18
CA LEU A 7 18.62 26.23 -40.74
C LEU A 7 19.01 27.68 -40.34
N PHE A 8 19.89 28.34 -41.11
CA PHE A 8 20.23 29.75 -40.90
C PHE A 8 19.08 30.70 -41.24
N VAL A 9 18.29 30.42 -42.28
CA VAL A 9 17.10 31.22 -42.62
C VAL A 9 15.97 30.99 -41.60
N PHE A 10 15.78 29.77 -41.09
CA PHE A 10 14.80 29.49 -40.02
C PHE A 10 15.25 30.07 -38.66
N LEU A 11 16.53 29.99 -38.30
CA LEU A 11 17.09 30.66 -37.12
C LEU A 11 17.07 32.19 -37.27
N ALA A 12 17.27 32.73 -38.47
CA ALA A 12 17.13 34.17 -38.72
C ALA A 12 15.66 34.64 -38.73
N PHE A 13 14.70 33.79 -39.13
CA PHE A 13 13.27 34.09 -39.04
C PHE A 13 12.75 33.98 -37.61
N CYS A 14 13.25 33.03 -36.81
CA CYS A 14 12.93 32.90 -35.38
C CYS A 14 13.68 33.93 -34.49
N CYS A 15 14.84 34.44 -34.90
CA CYS A 15 15.53 35.54 -34.23
C CYS A 15 15.04 36.95 -34.65
N GLY A 16 14.02 37.04 -35.52
CA GLY A 16 13.56 38.30 -36.10
C GLY A 16 12.30 38.91 -35.48
N VAL A 17 11.52 38.16 -34.69
CA VAL A 17 10.40 38.76 -33.95
C VAL A 17 10.96 39.30 -32.64
N ARG A 18 11.51 40.53 -32.68
CA ARG A 18 11.66 41.30 -31.45
C ARG A 18 10.30 41.32 -30.78
N ALA A 19 10.19 40.71 -29.61
CA ALA A 19 9.04 40.85 -28.73
C ALA A 19 8.79 42.36 -28.56
N GLN A 20 7.79 42.88 -29.27
CA GLN A 20 7.54 44.30 -29.32
C GLN A 20 6.68 44.64 -28.12
N CYS A 21 7.23 45.44 -27.20
CA CYS A 21 6.46 46.01 -26.11
C CYS A 21 5.21 46.70 -26.67
N PRO A 22 4.07 46.70 -25.93
CA PRO A 22 2.88 47.41 -26.36
C PRO A 22 3.22 48.87 -26.74
N ASP A 23 2.70 49.36 -27.86
CA ASP A 23 2.86 50.77 -28.24
C ASP A 23 2.06 51.65 -27.28
N THR A 24 2.75 52.28 -26.33
CA THR A 24 2.15 53.20 -25.36
C THR A 24 2.18 54.66 -25.80
N SER A 25 2.53 54.97 -27.05
CA SER A 25 2.67 56.36 -27.54
C SER A 25 1.37 57.16 -27.47
N GLN A 26 0.23 56.49 -27.63
CA GLN A 26 -1.11 57.07 -27.56
C GLN A 26 -1.72 57.05 -26.15
N TYR A 27 -1.02 56.53 -25.15
CA TYR A 27 -1.56 56.43 -23.78
C TYR A 27 -1.48 57.80 -23.10
N ILE A 28 -2.48 58.12 -22.30
CA ILE A 28 -2.46 59.33 -21.47
C ILE A 28 -1.34 59.17 -20.44
N ARG A 29 -0.40 60.11 -20.42
CA ARG A 29 0.72 60.10 -19.48
C ARG A 29 0.26 60.51 -18.10
N TRP A 30 0.55 59.70 -17.09
CA TRP A 30 0.21 59.98 -15.70
C TRP A 30 0.73 61.35 -15.26
N SER A 31 1.97 61.68 -15.63
CA SER A 31 2.61 62.94 -15.25
C SER A 31 1.93 64.20 -15.80
N THR A 32 1.03 64.07 -16.78
CA THR A 32 0.31 65.21 -17.39
C THR A 32 -1.00 65.55 -16.69
N VAL A 33 -1.49 64.69 -15.78
CA VAL A 33 -2.74 64.89 -15.05
C VAL A 33 -2.45 65.37 -13.63
N ALA A 34 -2.38 66.68 -13.42
CA ALA A 34 -1.95 67.28 -12.15
C ALA A 34 -2.76 66.80 -10.93
N SER A 35 -4.07 66.53 -11.08
CA SER A 35 -4.93 66.04 -10.00
C SER A 35 -4.55 64.64 -9.50
N TRP A 36 -3.78 63.86 -10.27
CA TRP A 36 -3.28 62.54 -9.91
C TRP A 36 -1.93 62.57 -9.17
N ASN A 37 -1.47 63.76 -8.76
CA ASN A 37 -0.33 63.96 -7.88
C ASN A 37 -0.70 64.76 -6.62
N THR A 38 -1.96 64.65 -6.17
CA THR A 38 -2.47 65.25 -4.93
C THR A 38 -2.58 64.18 -3.85
N ALA A 39 -2.10 64.48 -2.64
CA ALA A 39 -2.14 63.54 -1.52
C ALA A 39 -3.58 63.08 -1.24
N ASN A 40 -3.76 61.77 -1.00
CA ASN A 40 -5.05 61.11 -0.79
C ASN A 40 -6.07 61.23 -1.95
N ALA A 41 -5.66 61.67 -3.14
CA ALA A 41 -6.58 61.74 -4.28
C ALA A 41 -6.99 60.35 -4.77
N THR A 42 -8.29 60.14 -4.95
CA THR A 42 -8.83 58.98 -5.68
C THR A 42 -8.61 59.18 -7.16
N VAL A 43 -7.89 58.24 -7.79
CA VAL A 43 -7.59 58.28 -9.23
C VAL A 43 -8.55 57.35 -9.96
N SER A 44 -9.35 57.87 -10.90
CA SER A 44 -10.31 57.08 -11.68
C SER A 44 -9.89 57.02 -13.15
N ILE A 45 -9.57 55.81 -13.63
CA ILE A 45 -9.27 55.52 -15.03
C ILE A 45 -10.54 54.93 -15.65
N ALA A 46 -11.19 55.68 -16.53
CA ALA A 46 -12.48 55.32 -17.11
C ALA A 46 -12.38 54.15 -18.10
N ALA A 47 -13.49 53.48 -18.38
CA ALA A 47 -13.55 52.42 -19.39
C ALA A 47 -13.09 52.95 -20.76
N GLY A 48 -12.27 52.16 -21.47
CA GLY A 48 -11.65 52.55 -22.75
C GLY A 48 -10.45 53.51 -22.63
N GLN A 49 -10.24 54.15 -21.47
CA GLN A 49 -9.08 55.01 -21.23
C GLN A 49 -7.82 54.16 -21.04
N LYS A 50 -6.73 54.51 -21.74
CA LYS A 50 -5.42 53.87 -21.58
C LYS A 50 -4.42 54.87 -20.99
N VAL A 51 -3.83 54.52 -19.86
CA VAL A 51 -2.93 55.38 -19.08
C VAL A 51 -1.57 54.73 -18.94
N LEU A 52 -0.52 55.52 -19.12
CA LEU A 52 0.87 55.14 -18.87
C LEU A 52 1.35 55.81 -17.58
N LEU A 53 1.66 55.02 -16.54
CA LEU A 53 2.39 55.49 -15.37
C LEU A 53 3.86 55.69 -15.74
N ASP A 54 4.23 56.92 -16.09
CA ASP A 54 5.56 57.30 -16.61
C ASP A 54 6.48 58.01 -15.61
N ALA A 55 5.97 58.35 -14.43
CA ALA A 55 6.73 58.95 -13.32
C ALA A 55 6.14 58.54 -11.96
N SER A 56 6.97 58.49 -10.92
CA SER A 56 6.53 58.26 -9.54
C SER A 56 5.68 59.43 -9.04
N PRO A 57 4.50 59.19 -8.43
CA PRO A 57 3.82 60.20 -7.65
C PRO A 57 4.70 60.64 -6.48
N SER A 58 4.74 61.95 -6.19
CA SER A 58 5.53 62.50 -5.07
C SER A 58 4.78 62.48 -3.73
N VAL A 59 3.60 61.87 -3.71
CA VAL A 59 2.65 61.85 -2.60
C VAL A 59 2.03 60.46 -2.47
N VAL A 60 1.52 60.14 -1.28
CA VAL A 60 0.68 58.96 -1.09
C VAL A 60 -0.71 59.25 -1.67
N LEU A 61 -1.11 58.47 -2.67
CA LEU A 61 -2.41 58.58 -3.31
C LEU A 61 -3.51 57.89 -2.49
N GLY A 62 -4.76 58.28 -2.75
CA GLY A 62 -5.93 57.50 -2.31
C GLY A 62 -6.07 56.23 -3.14
N VAL A 63 -7.29 55.73 -3.30
CA VAL A 63 -7.55 54.50 -4.08
C VAL A 63 -7.47 54.78 -5.59
N ILE A 64 -6.76 53.92 -6.31
CA ILE A 64 -6.68 53.94 -7.78
C ILE A 64 -7.73 52.98 -8.35
N GLN A 65 -8.75 53.51 -9.01
CA GLN A 65 -9.85 52.78 -9.62
C GLN A 65 -9.62 52.59 -11.13
N VAL A 66 -9.36 51.36 -11.55
CA VAL A 66 -9.02 51.00 -12.93
C VAL A 66 -10.22 50.33 -13.62
N ARG A 67 -10.94 51.08 -14.46
CA ARG A 67 -11.97 50.55 -15.38
C ARG A 67 -11.49 50.48 -16.83
N GLY A 68 -10.42 51.21 -17.17
CA GLY A 68 -9.69 51.14 -18.43
C GLY A 68 -8.39 50.35 -18.30
N THR A 69 -7.29 50.84 -18.85
CA THR A 69 -5.96 50.22 -18.73
C THR A 69 -4.99 51.13 -17.99
N LEU A 70 -4.37 50.62 -16.93
CA LEU A 70 -3.20 51.23 -16.29
C LEU A 70 -1.96 50.41 -16.65
N TYR A 71 -1.08 50.99 -17.45
CA TYR A 71 0.19 50.38 -17.85
C TYR A 71 1.35 51.06 -17.13
N VAL A 72 2.21 50.28 -16.46
CA VAL A 72 3.37 50.80 -15.72
C VAL A 72 4.61 50.77 -16.60
N SER A 73 5.31 51.91 -16.69
CA SER A 73 6.53 52.00 -17.51
C SER A 73 7.69 51.20 -16.91
N ASN A 74 8.53 50.62 -17.78
CA ASN A 74 9.76 49.93 -17.38
C ASN A 74 10.85 50.95 -17.01
N LYS A 75 10.67 51.64 -15.88
CA LYS A 75 11.58 52.62 -15.29
C LYS A 75 11.66 52.41 -13.78
N GLU A 76 12.74 52.89 -13.18
CA GLU A 76 12.82 52.91 -11.72
C GLU A 76 11.74 53.84 -11.16
N MET A 77 10.85 53.31 -10.34
CA MET A 77 9.75 54.08 -9.75
C MET A 77 9.16 53.46 -8.50
N GLU A 78 8.51 54.30 -7.70
CA GLU A 78 7.71 53.89 -6.55
C GLU A 78 6.30 54.50 -6.64
N LEU A 79 5.29 53.64 -6.70
CA LEU A 79 3.88 54.01 -6.62
C LEU A 79 3.40 53.87 -5.18
N GLN A 80 3.02 54.99 -4.56
CA GLN A 80 2.53 55.04 -3.18
C GLN A 80 1.01 55.29 -3.18
N THR A 81 0.23 54.37 -2.64
CA THR A 81 -1.25 54.44 -2.69
C THR A 81 -1.90 53.71 -1.52
N GLN A 82 -3.12 54.12 -1.14
CA GLN A 82 -3.98 53.34 -0.22
C GLN A 82 -4.48 52.02 -0.83
N GLY A 83 -4.48 51.89 -2.16
CA GLY A 83 -4.73 50.63 -2.85
C GLY A 83 -5.21 50.79 -4.29
N ILE A 84 -5.31 49.67 -4.99
CA ILE A 84 -5.65 49.61 -6.41
C ILE A 84 -6.83 48.66 -6.60
N VAL A 85 -7.87 49.09 -7.31
CA VAL A 85 -9.04 48.26 -7.63
C VAL A 85 -9.20 48.20 -9.14
N VAL A 86 -9.06 47.00 -9.70
CA VAL A 86 -9.30 46.71 -11.10
C VAL A 86 -10.72 46.18 -11.26
N TYR A 87 -11.59 46.97 -11.87
CA TYR A 87 -12.98 46.59 -12.10
C TYR A 87 -13.14 45.75 -13.37
N SER A 88 -14.36 45.24 -13.60
CA SER A 88 -14.73 44.54 -14.83
C SER A 88 -14.27 45.27 -16.09
N SER A 89 -13.64 44.54 -17.03
CA SER A 89 -12.98 45.04 -18.25
C SER A 89 -11.75 45.96 -18.05
N GLY A 90 -11.42 46.28 -16.80
CA GLY A 90 -10.21 47.00 -16.45
C GLY A 90 -8.97 46.10 -16.50
N SER A 91 -7.80 46.70 -16.71
CA SER A 91 -6.53 45.97 -16.75
C SER A 91 -5.40 46.76 -16.08
N LEU A 92 -4.75 46.14 -15.10
CA LEU A 92 -3.47 46.60 -14.55
C LEU A 92 -2.34 45.78 -15.17
N ILE A 93 -1.43 46.46 -15.88
CA ILE A 93 -0.30 45.85 -16.58
C ILE A 93 1.01 46.42 -16.05
N VAL A 94 1.77 45.61 -15.33
CA VAL A 94 3.11 45.90 -14.82
C VAL A 94 4.09 44.98 -15.55
N GLY A 95 4.33 45.30 -16.82
CA GLY A 95 5.03 44.43 -17.76
C GLY A 95 4.15 43.30 -18.32
N THR A 96 4.58 42.72 -19.44
CA THR A 96 3.94 41.57 -20.10
C THR A 96 4.96 40.43 -20.26
N PRO A 97 4.54 39.19 -20.58
CA PRO A 97 5.49 38.09 -20.84
C PRO A 97 6.51 38.40 -21.95
N THR A 98 6.11 39.21 -22.93
CA THR A 98 6.94 39.65 -24.05
C THR A 98 7.74 40.93 -23.77
N CYS A 99 7.37 41.69 -22.74
CA CYS A 99 8.03 42.94 -22.34
C CYS A 99 8.06 43.05 -20.80
N PRO A 100 8.88 42.23 -20.13
CA PRO A 100 8.93 42.20 -18.68
C PRO A 100 9.65 43.45 -18.11
N ILE A 101 9.33 43.80 -16.87
CA ILE A 101 9.96 44.88 -16.11
C ILE A 101 11.40 44.49 -15.73
N THR A 102 12.37 45.22 -16.25
CA THR A 102 13.80 45.07 -15.95
C THR A 102 14.30 46.10 -14.94
N ALA A 103 13.60 47.23 -14.79
CA ALA A 103 13.89 48.25 -13.80
C ALA A 103 13.23 47.96 -12.44
N LYS A 104 13.67 48.60 -11.35
CA LYS A 104 13.06 48.42 -10.03
C LYS A 104 11.74 49.21 -9.95
N VAL A 105 10.61 48.51 -9.93
CA VAL A 105 9.26 49.07 -9.75
C VAL A 105 8.73 48.64 -8.40
N THR A 106 8.43 49.60 -7.52
CA THR A 106 7.89 49.33 -6.19
C THR A 106 6.46 49.86 -6.06
N ILE A 107 5.53 49.03 -5.60
CA ILE A 107 4.17 49.43 -5.22
C ILE A 107 4.10 49.33 -3.70
N THR A 108 4.01 50.48 -3.03
CA THR A 108 3.90 50.57 -1.57
C THR A 108 2.46 50.91 -1.19
N LEU A 109 1.82 49.98 -0.49
CA LEU A 109 0.42 50.06 -0.05
C LEU A 109 0.36 50.65 1.36
N PHE A 110 -0.39 51.74 1.52
CA PHE A 110 -0.55 52.48 2.78
C PHE A 110 -1.91 52.20 3.43
N GLY A 111 -1.90 52.07 4.76
CA GLY A 111 -3.10 51.91 5.57
C GLY A 111 -2.73 51.40 6.97
N ARG A 112 -3.58 51.65 7.96
CA ARG A 112 -3.31 51.25 9.36
C ARG A 112 -4.27 50.15 9.81
N LYS A 113 -3.85 49.37 10.80
CA LYS A 113 -4.69 48.37 11.46
C LYS A 113 -5.90 48.99 12.16
N ALA A 114 -5.81 50.26 12.56
CA ALA A 114 -6.97 51.00 13.06
C ALA A 114 -8.11 51.10 12.03
N ASP A 115 -7.79 50.97 10.73
CA ASP A 115 -8.72 50.95 9.62
C ASP A 115 -9.15 49.52 9.24
N ALA A 116 -8.79 48.51 10.03
CA ALA A 116 -9.24 47.13 9.82
C ALA A 116 -10.77 47.06 9.84
N GLY A 117 -11.35 46.39 8.83
CA GLY A 117 -12.81 46.36 8.62
C GLY A 117 -13.36 47.58 7.88
N SER A 118 -12.54 48.59 7.56
CA SER A 118 -12.92 49.59 6.56
C SER A 118 -12.91 48.96 5.16
N GLU A 119 -13.97 49.21 4.40
CA GLU A 119 -14.09 48.79 2.99
C GLU A 119 -13.61 49.91 2.07
N THR A 120 -12.41 50.46 2.33
CA THR A 120 -11.87 51.60 1.56
C THR A 120 -11.65 51.25 0.08
N LEU A 121 -11.39 49.99 -0.24
CA LEU A 121 -11.32 49.47 -1.61
C LEU A 121 -12.71 49.16 -2.20
N GLY A 122 -13.77 49.21 -1.39
CA GLY A 122 -15.13 48.88 -1.79
C GLY A 122 -15.38 47.37 -1.85
N ALA A 123 -16.32 46.96 -2.69
CA ALA A 123 -16.71 45.56 -2.88
C ALA A 123 -16.86 45.24 -4.37
N ASP A 124 -16.88 43.95 -4.69
CA ASP A 124 -17.13 43.48 -6.05
C ASP A 124 -18.56 43.85 -6.48
N PRO A 125 -18.73 44.59 -7.60
CA PRO A 125 -20.06 44.97 -8.09
C PRO A 125 -20.87 43.76 -8.60
N THR A 126 -20.25 42.61 -8.82
CA THR A 126 -20.92 41.37 -9.26
C THR A 126 -21.46 40.58 -8.07
N ALA A 127 -22.46 41.13 -7.38
CA ALA A 127 -23.21 40.39 -6.37
C ALA A 127 -24.08 39.32 -7.05
N GLY A 128 -23.92 38.05 -6.65
CA GLY A 128 -24.77 36.94 -7.09
C GLY A 128 -25.28 36.12 -5.90
N ALA A 129 -26.46 35.50 -6.03
CA ALA A 129 -27.07 34.69 -4.97
C ALA A 129 -26.18 33.53 -4.48
N ILE A 130 -25.26 33.05 -5.34
CA ILE A 130 -24.37 31.92 -5.07
C ILE A 130 -22.99 32.40 -4.56
N TYR A 131 -22.47 33.53 -5.06
CA TYR A 131 -21.12 34.02 -4.77
C TYR A 131 -21.05 34.97 -3.56
N GLY A 132 -22.19 35.49 -3.10
CA GLY A 132 -22.25 36.48 -2.03
C GLY A 132 -21.74 37.87 -2.44
N ASN A 133 -21.69 38.79 -1.47
CA ASN A 133 -21.09 40.10 -1.63
C ASN A 133 -19.63 40.04 -1.16
N VAL A 134 -18.67 40.18 -2.09
CA VAL A 134 -17.24 40.07 -1.76
C VAL A 134 -16.66 41.45 -1.52
N ALA A 135 -16.32 41.72 -0.26
CA ALA A 135 -15.71 42.98 0.14
C ALA A 135 -14.19 42.95 -0.09
N PHE A 136 -13.65 44.00 -0.70
CA PHE A 136 -12.23 44.08 -1.06
C PHE A 136 -11.35 44.49 0.13
N GLY A 137 -11.90 45.08 1.19
CA GLY A 137 -11.15 45.49 2.36
C GLY A 137 -10.40 46.81 2.17
N SER A 138 -9.18 46.88 2.71
CA SER A 138 -8.31 48.06 2.69
C SER A 138 -6.86 47.66 2.49
N LYS A 139 -6.02 48.61 2.05
CA LYS A 139 -4.57 48.43 1.87
C LYS A 139 -4.24 47.23 0.97
N GLY A 140 -4.62 47.30 -0.29
CA GLY A 140 -4.54 46.13 -1.17
C GLY A 140 -4.66 46.42 -2.65
N ILE A 141 -4.44 45.36 -3.44
CA ILE A 141 -4.74 45.29 -4.87
C ILE A 141 -5.90 44.29 -5.02
N ALA A 142 -7.04 44.76 -5.50
CA ALA A 142 -8.22 43.94 -5.72
C ALA A 142 -8.57 43.89 -7.20
N VAL A 143 -8.76 42.69 -7.74
CA VAL A 143 -9.25 42.45 -9.09
C VAL A 143 -10.66 41.89 -8.98
N ALA A 144 -11.63 42.70 -9.38
CA ALA A 144 -13.03 42.32 -9.44
C ALA A 144 -13.28 41.30 -10.56
N GLN A 145 -14.46 40.67 -10.55
CA GLN A 145 -14.89 39.78 -11.61
C GLN A 145 -14.73 40.43 -13.00
N ASN A 146 -14.18 39.69 -13.97
CA ASN A 146 -13.85 40.11 -15.33
C ASN A 146 -12.80 41.24 -15.44
N GLY A 147 -12.09 41.57 -14.35
CA GLY A 147 -10.89 42.40 -14.39
C GLY A 147 -9.67 41.62 -14.86
N SER A 148 -8.55 42.31 -15.10
CA SER A 148 -7.27 41.69 -15.48
C SER A 148 -6.09 42.23 -14.69
N LEU A 149 -5.21 41.34 -14.26
CA LEU A 149 -3.92 41.66 -13.69
C LEU A 149 -2.82 40.91 -14.44
N GLN A 150 -1.84 41.68 -14.92
CA GLN A 150 -0.59 41.16 -15.43
C GLN A 150 0.57 41.86 -14.73
N MET A 151 1.41 41.10 -14.02
CA MET A 151 2.68 41.58 -13.50
C MET A 151 3.77 40.65 -13.99
N ASN A 152 4.72 41.16 -14.78
CA ASN A 152 5.79 40.36 -15.36
C ASN A 152 7.13 41.06 -15.12
N GLY A 153 7.84 40.63 -14.08
CA GLY A 153 9.21 41.02 -13.80
C GLY A 153 10.19 40.15 -14.59
N TYR A 154 11.31 40.74 -15.01
CA TYR A 154 12.35 40.00 -15.70
C TYR A 154 12.97 38.97 -14.75
N VAL A 155 13.02 37.72 -15.21
CA VAL A 155 13.69 36.59 -14.58
C VAL A 155 14.63 36.02 -15.61
N ASN A 156 15.89 35.76 -15.22
CA ASN A 156 16.85 35.19 -16.15
C ASN A 156 16.50 33.72 -16.43
N PRO A 157 16.16 33.35 -17.67
CA PRO A 157 15.71 31.99 -17.98
C PRO A 157 16.84 30.95 -17.97
N LEU A 158 18.10 31.36 -17.86
CA LEU A 158 19.26 30.47 -17.95
C LEU A 158 19.53 29.66 -16.67
N GLY A 159 18.93 30.01 -15.54
CA GLY A 159 19.10 29.25 -14.30
C GLY A 159 17.95 29.42 -13.33
N PRO A 160 17.94 28.64 -12.25
CA PRO A 160 16.78 28.58 -11.36
C PRO A 160 16.76 29.73 -10.34
N LEU A 161 15.60 29.96 -9.75
CA LEU A 161 15.42 30.93 -8.67
C LEU A 161 15.67 30.36 -7.28
N TRP A 162 15.82 29.05 -7.18
CA TRP A 162 16.37 28.38 -6.02
C TRP A 162 17.05 27.08 -6.45
N CYS A 163 18.00 26.62 -5.67
CA CYS A 163 18.78 25.42 -5.93
C CYS A 163 19.24 24.81 -4.60
N ARG A 164 20.18 23.86 -4.62
CA ARG A 164 20.71 23.25 -3.40
C ARG A 164 22.22 23.43 -3.31
N LEU A 165 22.73 23.34 -2.09
CA LEU A 165 24.17 23.22 -1.86
C LEU A 165 24.70 21.92 -2.48
N SER A 166 25.93 21.97 -3.01
CA SER A 166 26.70 20.79 -3.44
C SER A 166 27.86 20.45 -2.49
N LYS A 167 28.09 21.32 -1.50
CA LYS A 167 29.06 21.16 -0.42
C LYS A 167 28.49 21.78 0.85
N THR A 168 28.71 21.14 2.00
CA THR A 168 28.39 21.71 3.31
C THR A 168 29.06 23.08 3.49
N ALA A 169 28.27 24.08 3.86
CA ALA A 169 28.74 25.39 4.27
C ALA A 169 28.79 25.44 5.79
N MET A 170 29.97 25.73 6.35
CA MET A 170 30.17 25.75 7.79
C MET A 170 29.75 27.10 8.38
N GLN A 171 29.41 27.10 9.67
CA GLN A 171 29.26 28.35 10.41
C GLN A 171 30.53 29.21 10.27
N GLY A 172 30.34 30.50 9.99
CA GLY A 172 31.43 31.45 9.73
C GLY A 172 31.95 31.47 8.29
N ASP A 173 31.52 30.54 7.42
CA ASP A 173 31.87 30.61 6.01
C ASP A 173 31.23 31.84 5.36
N THR A 174 31.92 32.39 4.36
CA THR A 174 31.43 33.48 3.51
C THR A 174 31.20 33.02 2.07
N THR A 175 31.20 31.71 1.84
CA THR A 175 31.06 31.14 0.49
C THR A 175 30.07 30.00 0.49
N LEU A 176 29.18 29.98 -0.51
CA LEU A 176 28.26 28.87 -0.78
C LEU A 176 28.65 28.21 -2.11
N THR A 177 28.65 26.88 -2.16
CA THR A 177 28.84 26.12 -3.40
C THR A 177 27.55 25.40 -3.75
N LEU A 178 27.01 25.68 -4.93
CA LEU A 178 25.70 25.24 -5.41
C LEU A 178 25.84 24.03 -6.35
N ASP A 179 24.78 23.24 -6.49
CA ASP A 179 24.75 22.09 -7.41
C ASP A 179 24.60 22.49 -8.89
N THR A 180 23.89 23.60 -9.12
CA THR A 180 23.58 24.13 -10.44
C THR A 180 24.07 25.58 -10.62
N PRO A 181 24.45 26.00 -11.85
CA PRO A 181 24.78 27.39 -12.14
C PRO A 181 23.58 28.32 -11.89
N VAL A 182 23.82 29.50 -11.31
CA VAL A 182 22.78 30.52 -11.07
C VAL A 182 23.07 31.85 -11.79
N TYR A 183 22.02 32.55 -12.19
CA TYR A 183 22.12 33.81 -12.93
C TYR A 183 21.54 34.98 -12.13
N TRP A 184 21.87 34.99 -10.83
CA TRP A 184 21.55 36.04 -9.88
C TRP A 184 22.60 37.17 -9.95
N ASN A 185 22.43 38.23 -9.17
CA ASN A 185 23.31 39.41 -9.18
C ASN A 185 23.98 39.64 -7.82
N ALA A 186 25.15 40.28 -7.85
CA ALA A 186 25.72 40.86 -6.64
C ALA A 186 24.77 41.93 -6.08
N GLY A 187 24.55 41.89 -4.76
CA GLY A 187 23.57 42.73 -4.08
C GLY A 187 22.22 42.07 -3.84
N ASP A 188 21.90 40.97 -4.53
CA ASP A 188 20.65 40.24 -4.30
C ASP A 188 20.64 39.58 -2.90
N SER A 189 19.44 39.52 -2.32
CA SER A 189 19.17 38.81 -1.07
C SER A 189 18.74 37.37 -1.34
N ILE A 190 19.30 36.44 -0.58
CA ILE A 190 18.99 35.01 -0.63
C ILE A 190 18.57 34.49 0.75
N VAL A 191 17.85 33.37 0.76
CA VAL A 191 17.60 32.55 1.95
C VAL A 191 18.36 31.23 1.82
N ILE A 192 18.89 30.72 2.94
CA ILE A 192 19.46 29.38 3.07
C ILE A 192 18.61 28.60 4.08
N SER A 193 18.11 27.41 3.71
CA SER A 193 17.25 26.59 4.57
C SER A 193 18.01 25.92 5.72
N SER A 194 17.30 25.57 6.80
CA SER A 194 17.86 24.78 7.90
C SER A 194 18.17 23.36 7.44
N THR A 195 19.20 22.72 7.98
CA THR A 195 19.47 21.29 7.76
C THR A 195 19.47 20.49 9.05
N ASP A 196 18.96 21.05 10.14
CA ASP A 196 18.78 20.35 11.41
C ASP A 196 17.31 20.44 11.85
N PHE A 197 16.94 19.77 12.94
CA PHE A 197 15.61 19.97 13.53
C PHE A 197 15.39 21.45 13.84
N SER A 198 14.18 21.95 13.59
CA SER A 198 13.79 23.33 13.89
C SER A 198 12.51 23.39 14.73
N GLU A 199 12.54 24.22 15.76
CA GLU A 199 11.40 24.49 16.62
C GLU A 199 10.73 25.78 16.14
N VAL A 200 9.65 25.58 15.41
CA VAL A 200 8.85 26.68 14.88
C VAL A 200 7.75 27.13 15.86
N LEU A 201 7.65 26.45 17.02
CA LEU A 201 6.62 26.68 18.03
C LEU A 201 7.12 27.59 19.16
N ASN A 202 6.20 28.17 19.93
CA ASN A 202 6.49 28.81 21.21
C ASN A 202 5.56 28.19 22.26
N SER A 203 6.11 27.36 23.14
CA SER A 203 5.36 26.62 24.17
C SER A 203 4.66 27.51 25.21
N LYS A 204 4.89 28.83 25.18
CA LYS A 204 4.24 29.80 26.07
C LYS A 204 2.86 30.27 25.58
N LEU A 205 2.43 29.88 24.38
CA LEU A 205 1.12 30.27 23.83
C LEU A 205 0.03 29.23 24.14
N PRO A 206 -1.20 29.65 24.48
CA PRO A 206 -2.32 28.74 24.74
C PRO A 206 -2.63 27.87 23.50
N ASN A 207 -3.06 26.62 23.72
CA ASN A 207 -3.38 25.63 22.68
C ASN A 207 -2.22 25.21 21.76
N THR A 208 -0.97 25.53 22.12
CA THR A 208 0.20 24.88 21.52
C THR A 208 0.45 23.56 22.25
N SER A 209 0.73 22.47 21.52
CA SER A 209 1.25 21.27 22.18
C SER A 209 2.52 21.65 22.95
N PRO A 210 2.66 21.29 24.24
CA PRO A 210 3.86 21.59 24.98
C PRO A 210 5.05 20.98 24.25
N MET A 211 6.07 21.80 24.00
CA MET A 211 7.38 21.30 23.61
C MET A 211 7.87 20.38 24.71
N ASN A 212 8.14 19.13 24.38
CA ASN A 212 8.85 18.24 25.28
C ASN A 212 10.32 18.14 24.77
N GLY A 213 11.30 18.00 25.66
CA GLY A 213 12.72 17.92 25.26
C GLY A 213 13.45 19.26 25.05
N VAL A 214 14.68 19.18 24.49
CA VAL A 214 15.56 20.34 24.27
C VAL A 214 15.23 21.02 22.94
N PRO A 215 14.87 22.32 22.93
CA PRO A 215 14.60 23.07 21.72
C PRO A 215 15.82 23.15 20.80
N SER A 216 15.68 22.80 19.52
CA SER A 216 16.59 23.20 18.45
C SER A 216 16.21 24.58 17.90
N PRO A 217 17.18 25.47 17.69
CA PRO A 217 16.91 26.79 17.12
C PRO A 217 16.46 26.66 15.66
N GLU A 218 15.68 27.64 15.18
CA GLU A 218 15.52 27.86 13.74
C GLU A 218 16.86 28.34 13.15
N GLN A 219 17.38 27.62 12.17
CA GLN A 219 18.72 27.84 11.60
C GLN A 219 18.69 28.40 10.17
N SER A 220 17.52 28.57 9.54
CA SER A 220 17.45 29.27 8.26
C SER A 220 17.82 30.74 8.42
N GLU A 221 18.60 31.27 7.49
CA GLU A 221 19.08 32.65 7.54
C GLU A 221 19.11 33.28 6.14
N THR A 222 19.20 34.61 6.11
CA THR A 222 19.35 35.38 4.88
C THR A 222 20.76 35.89 4.73
N ALA A 223 21.21 35.99 3.48
CA ALA A 223 22.52 36.56 3.15
C ALA A 223 22.43 37.44 1.92
N ILE A 224 23.38 38.38 1.79
CA ILE A 224 23.52 39.23 0.60
C ILE A 224 24.70 38.76 -0.23
N ILE A 225 24.49 38.59 -1.54
CA ILE A 225 25.55 38.20 -2.47
C ILE A 225 26.53 39.36 -2.65
N SER A 226 27.81 39.09 -2.43
CA SER A 226 28.93 40.00 -2.70
C SER A 226 29.43 39.82 -4.13
N SER A 227 29.68 38.58 -4.55
CA SER A 227 30.10 38.25 -5.91
C SER A 227 29.74 36.82 -6.30
N ILE A 228 29.81 36.51 -7.60
CA ILE A 228 29.51 35.21 -8.17
C ILE A 228 30.68 34.79 -9.06
N SER A 229 31.14 33.55 -8.87
CA SER A 229 32.18 32.90 -9.67
C SER A 229 31.84 32.81 -11.17
N ALA A 230 32.86 32.59 -12.00
CA ALA A 230 32.72 32.52 -13.46
C ALA A 230 31.86 31.34 -13.94
N ASP A 231 31.95 30.19 -13.26
CA ASP A 231 31.11 29.01 -13.53
C ASP A 231 29.69 29.12 -12.95
N ARG A 232 29.42 30.22 -12.22
CA ARG A 232 28.15 30.56 -11.60
C ARG A 232 27.69 29.57 -10.52
N LYS A 233 28.58 28.75 -9.96
CA LYS A 233 28.24 27.77 -8.91
C LYS A 233 28.70 28.16 -7.51
N THR A 234 29.59 29.13 -7.39
CA THR A 234 30.04 29.65 -6.09
C THR A 234 29.58 31.09 -5.88
N LEU A 235 28.92 31.32 -4.75
CA LEU A 235 28.54 32.65 -4.25
C LEU A 235 29.49 33.07 -3.13
N THR A 236 29.94 34.31 -3.14
CA THR A 236 30.58 34.95 -1.99
C THR A 236 29.56 35.85 -1.31
N LEU A 237 29.42 35.75 0.01
CA LEU A 237 28.47 36.48 0.84
C LEU A 237 29.11 37.72 1.46
N LYS A 238 28.31 38.76 1.74
CA LYS A 238 28.78 39.97 2.43
C LYS A 238 29.06 39.76 3.91
N THR A 239 28.34 38.84 4.54
CA THR A 239 28.45 38.51 5.96
C THR A 239 28.70 37.00 6.12
N PRO A 240 29.48 36.59 7.13
CA PRO A 240 29.62 35.18 7.48
C PRO A 240 28.29 34.54 7.86
N LEU A 241 28.14 33.24 7.59
CA LEU A 241 26.99 32.44 8.02
C LEU A 241 26.95 32.29 9.55
N SER A 242 25.75 32.35 10.10
CA SER A 242 25.50 32.14 11.53
C SER A 242 25.40 30.66 11.89
N TRP A 243 25.02 29.81 10.93
CA TRP A 243 24.79 28.39 11.12
C TRP A 243 25.54 27.52 10.10
N MET A 244 25.64 26.22 10.40
CA MET A 244 26.08 25.22 9.45
C MET A 244 24.90 24.80 8.57
N HIS A 245 25.11 24.74 7.27
CA HIS A 245 24.13 24.26 6.28
C HIS A 245 24.70 23.07 5.53
N TRP A 246 24.13 21.90 5.76
CA TRP A 246 24.58 20.64 5.17
C TRP A 246 24.29 20.62 3.66
N GLY A 247 25.19 20.04 2.86
CA GLY A 247 25.15 20.19 1.40
C GLY A 247 25.60 18.98 0.60
N ILE A 248 25.62 17.79 1.19
CA ILE A 248 26.10 16.56 0.54
C ILE A 248 25.12 15.39 0.72
N ASN A 249 25.20 14.38 -0.15
CA ASN A 249 24.31 13.22 -0.16
C ASN A 249 22.82 13.64 -0.33
N TYR A 250 21.91 13.14 0.50
CA TYR A 250 20.46 13.40 0.44
C TYR A 250 20.03 14.67 1.17
N GLU A 251 20.77 15.09 2.18
CA GLU A 251 20.47 16.28 2.97
C GLU A 251 21.21 17.47 2.36
N ARG A 252 20.47 18.43 1.81
CA ARG A 252 21.08 19.58 1.16
C ARG A 252 20.23 20.80 1.38
N ALA A 253 20.80 21.82 2.01
CA ALA A 253 20.13 23.09 2.17
C ALA A 253 19.75 23.67 0.81
N GLU A 254 18.50 24.10 0.70
CA GLU A 254 18.03 24.93 -0.39
C GLU A 254 18.53 26.37 -0.22
N VAL A 255 18.91 26.98 -1.34
CA VAL A 255 19.28 28.39 -1.44
C VAL A 255 18.31 29.05 -2.42
N GLY A 256 17.53 30.02 -1.95
CA GLY A 256 16.49 30.68 -2.74
C GLY A 256 16.70 32.18 -2.90
N LEU A 257 16.48 32.72 -4.10
CA LEU A 257 16.56 34.15 -4.40
C LEU A 257 15.30 34.88 -3.93
N LEU A 258 15.44 35.90 -3.08
CA LEU A 258 14.34 36.72 -2.58
C LEU A 258 14.10 37.98 -3.41
N THR A 259 15.16 38.58 -3.96
CA THR A 259 15.05 39.86 -4.68
C THR A 259 14.36 39.73 -6.04
N ARG A 260 13.40 40.62 -6.35
CA ARG A 260 12.81 40.79 -7.69
C ARG A 260 12.76 42.25 -8.12
N ASN A 261 12.53 42.49 -9.41
CA ASN A 261 12.44 43.84 -9.97
C ASN A 261 11.11 44.53 -9.67
N ILE A 262 10.01 43.77 -9.64
CA ILE A 262 8.71 44.27 -9.18
C ILE A 262 8.57 43.92 -7.70
N VAL A 263 8.33 44.93 -6.86
CA VAL A 263 8.08 44.74 -5.43
C VAL A 263 6.69 45.25 -5.08
N VAL A 264 5.88 44.43 -4.43
CA VAL A 264 4.61 44.84 -3.83
C VAL A 264 4.75 44.69 -2.32
N ARG A 265 4.57 45.79 -1.58
CA ARG A 265 4.80 45.81 -0.14
C ARG A 265 3.82 46.66 0.64
N GLY A 266 3.65 46.32 1.92
CA GLY A 266 3.09 47.26 2.90
C GLY A 266 4.10 48.36 3.26
N ASP A 267 3.59 49.53 3.66
CA ASP A 267 4.40 50.63 4.19
C ASP A 267 5.15 50.27 5.49
N ASN A 268 6.05 51.14 5.95
CA ASN A 268 6.88 50.89 7.15
C ASN A 268 6.06 50.64 8.43
N GLY A 269 4.85 51.22 8.57
CA GLY A 269 3.98 50.99 9.73
C GLY A 269 3.44 49.56 9.83
N SER A 270 3.47 48.81 8.71
CA SER A 270 2.96 47.43 8.65
C SER A 270 3.65 46.49 9.64
N GLU A 271 4.94 46.71 9.90
CA GLU A 271 5.76 45.83 10.73
C GLU A 271 5.37 45.89 12.20
N SER A 272 5.17 47.10 12.74
CA SER A 272 4.74 47.28 14.13
C SER A 272 3.32 46.79 14.39
N GLU A 273 2.46 46.80 13.37
CA GLU A 273 1.03 46.46 13.50
C GLU A 273 0.70 45.02 13.05
N LEU A 274 1.65 44.36 12.37
CA LEU A 274 1.45 43.10 11.64
C LEU A 274 0.28 43.23 10.63
N TYR A 275 0.21 44.40 9.98
CA TYR A 275 -0.86 44.82 9.08
C TYR A 275 -0.30 45.24 7.73
N GLY A 276 -0.07 44.24 6.87
CA GLY A 276 0.52 44.41 5.54
C GLY A 276 -0.49 44.70 4.43
N GLY A 277 0.02 44.81 3.21
CA GLY A 277 -0.82 44.85 2.01
C GLY A 277 -1.44 43.48 1.68
N HIS A 278 -2.45 43.42 0.83
CA HIS A 278 -2.98 42.14 0.30
C HIS A 278 -3.28 42.21 -1.20
N VAL A 279 -3.36 41.05 -1.86
CA VAL A 279 -3.85 40.92 -3.24
C VAL A 279 -5.04 39.97 -3.26
N LEU A 280 -6.16 40.40 -3.85
CA LEU A 280 -7.38 39.60 -4.00
C LEU A 280 -7.76 39.50 -5.48
N LEU A 281 -7.90 38.28 -5.98
CA LEU A 281 -8.14 37.96 -7.39
C LEU A 281 -9.45 37.17 -7.52
N ARG A 282 -10.47 37.78 -8.15
CA ARG A 282 -11.68 37.10 -8.61
C ARG A 282 -11.47 36.54 -10.02
N HIS A 283 -12.39 35.71 -10.54
CA HIS A 283 -12.31 35.20 -11.92
C HIS A 283 -12.28 36.39 -12.89
N GLY A 284 -11.24 36.43 -13.73
CA GLY A 284 -10.89 37.57 -14.57
C GLY A 284 -10.63 37.12 -16.00
N GLN A 285 -10.02 37.97 -16.82
CA GLN A 285 -9.57 37.55 -18.17
C GLN A 285 -8.13 37.03 -18.14
N ILE A 286 -7.27 37.67 -17.34
CA ILE A 286 -5.88 37.29 -17.11
C ILE A 286 -5.54 37.59 -15.65
N LEU A 287 -5.00 36.60 -14.94
CA LEU A 287 -4.56 36.67 -13.55
C LEU A 287 -3.13 36.14 -13.46
N GLU A 288 -2.19 36.89 -14.02
CA GLU A 288 -0.80 36.44 -14.22
C GLU A 288 0.18 37.28 -13.40
N ILE A 289 0.91 36.62 -12.50
CA ILE A 289 1.93 37.23 -11.65
C ILE A 289 3.22 36.43 -11.81
N THR A 290 4.21 37.02 -12.49
CA THR A 290 5.51 36.41 -12.76
C THR A 290 6.64 37.31 -12.28
N GLY A 291 7.56 36.78 -11.46
CA GLY A 291 8.77 37.51 -11.07
C GLY A 291 8.53 38.71 -10.15
N VAL A 292 7.59 38.59 -9.20
CA VAL A 292 7.22 39.65 -8.25
C VAL A 292 7.68 39.30 -6.83
N GLU A 293 8.17 40.29 -6.09
CA GLU A 293 8.55 40.20 -4.67
C GLU A 293 7.44 40.77 -3.80
N PHE A 294 6.90 39.94 -2.90
CA PHE A 294 5.87 40.31 -1.93
C PHE A 294 6.47 40.31 -0.53
N THR A 295 6.56 41.49 0.09
CA THR A 295 7.10 41.64 1.44
C THR A 295 6.28 42.60 2.30
N ARG A 296 6.18 42.36 3.61
CA ARG A 296 5.26 43.10 4.50
C ARG A 296 3.81 43.03 4.01
N MET A 297 3.42 41.87 3.51
CA MET A 297 2.07 41.57 3.02
C MET A 297 1.33 40.64 4.00
N GLY A 298 0.01 40.50 3.81
CA GLY A 298 -0.89 39.80 4.72
C GLY A 298 -1.28 40.66 5.92
N GLN A 299 -2.53 40.52 6.39
CA GLN A 299 -3.04 41.26 7.55
C GLN A 299 -3.39 40.27 8.66
N GLN A 300 -2.53 40.19 9.68
CA GLN A 300 -2.62 39.13 10.68
C GLN A 300 -3.94 39.16 11.45
N GLY A 301 -4.63 38.01 11.47
CA GLY A 301 -5.89 37.81 12.17
C GLY A 301 -7.12 38.34 11.43
N ILE A 302 -6.97 38.80 10.19
CA ILE A 302 -8.09 39.30 9.36
C ILE A 302 -8.31 38.34 8.19
N LEU A 303 -9.50 37.73 8.16
CA LEU A 303 -9.87 36.71 7.18
C LEU A 303 -9.83 37.27 5.75
N GLY A 304 -9.30 36.49 4.80
CA GLY A 304 -9.32 36.82 3.38
C GLY A 304 -8.34 37.92 2.93
N ARG A 305 -7.37 38.30 3.77
CA ARG A 305 -6.36 39.34 3.50
C ARG A 305 -4.96 38.76 3.51
N TYR A 306 -4.54 38.24 2.35
CA TYR A 306 -3.30 37.47 2.17
C TYR A 306 -2.39 38.10 1.09
N PRO A 307 -1.08 37.81 1.05
CA PRO A 307 -0.19 38.38 0.05
C PRO A 307 -0.66 38.14 -1.38
N VAL A 308 -1.12 36.91 -1.68
CA VAL A 308 -1.84 36.56 -2.91
C VAL A 308 -3.05 35.68 -2.57
N HIS A 309 -4.24 36.06 -3.01
CA HIS A 309 -5.48 35.34 -2.74
C HIS A 309 -6.30 35.16 -4.03
N PHE A 310 -6.33 33.94 -4.57
CA PHE A 310 -7.31 33.55 -5.59
C PHE A 310 -8.62 33.21 -4.87
N HIS A 311 -9.60 34.10 -4.98
CA HIS A 311 -10.79 34.07 -4.14
C HIS A 311 -12.05 33.83 -4.96
N LEU A 312 -12.65 32.64 -4.81
CA LEU A 312 -13.85 32.23 -5.52
C LEU A 312 -13.74 32.56 -7.02
N ALA A 313 -12.57 32.28 -7.59
CA ALA A 313 -12.31 32.42 -9.02
C ALA A 313 -12.78 31.18 -9.79
N MET A 314 -13.41 30.20 -9.12
CA MET A 314 -14.04 29.03 -9.75
C MET A 314 -13.03 28.23 -10.59
N ASP A 315 -13.50 27.55 -11.62
CA ASP A 315 -12.62 26.91 -12.60
C ASP A 315 -11.97 27.97 -13.48
N VAL A 316 -10.63 27.98 -13.54
CA VAL A 316 -9.84 28.95 -14.32
C VAL A 316 -9.12 28.32 -15.52
N TYR A 317 -9.61 27.18 -16.02
CA TYR A 317 -9.05 26.49 -17.18
C TYR A 317 -9.22 27.27 -18.50
N ASP A 318 -10.13 28.24 -18.53
CA ASP A 318 -10.44 29.10 -19.66
C ASP A 318 -9.55 30.35 -19.74
N ILE A 319 -8.75 30.61 -18.70
CA ILE A 319 -7.92 31.82 -18.58
C ILE A 319 -6.48 31.49 -18.17
N THR A 320 -5.60 32.49 -18.24
CA THR A 320 -4.27 32.40 -17.61
C THR A 320 -4.39 32.81 -16.15
N ALA A 321 -4.28 31.84 -15.23
CA ALA A 321 -4.24 32.06 -13.79
C ALA A 321 -2.97 31.44 -13.20
N ALA A 322 -1.99 32.28 -12.87
CA ALA A 322 -0.66 31.81 -12.54
C ALA A 322 0.08 32.73 -11.55
N LEU A 323 0.79 32.11 -10.59
CA LEU A 323 1.80 32.74 -9.75
C LEU A 323 3.13 32.02 -9.98
N VAL A 324 4.05 32.67 -10.69
CA VAL A 324 5.29 32.05 -11.18
C VAL A 324 6.51 32.86 -10.78
N ASN A 325 7.62 32.19 -10.47
CA ASN A 325 8.94 32.82 -10.30
C ASN A 325 8.99 33.96 -9.26
N SER A 326 8.02 34.01 -8.34
CA SER A 326 7.83 35.12 -7.41
C SER A 326 8.44 34.80 -6.04
N SER A 327 8.67 35.82 -5.22
CA SER A 327 9.13 35.66 -3.85
C SER A 327 8.12 36.22 -2.87
N MET A 328 7.95 35.57 -1.73
CA MET A 328 7.02 35.98 -0.67
C MET A 328 7.74 35.88 0.67
N HIS A 329 8.15 37.00 1.26
CA HIS A 329 8.92 36.93 2.49
C HIS A 329 8.67 38.07 3.48
N ASP A 330 8.87 37.74 4.77
CA ASP A 330 8.59 38.65 5.89
C ASP A 330 7.13 39.13 5.86
N ASN A 331 6.21 38.19 5.62
CA ASN A 331 4.78 38.42 5.50
C ASN A 331 4.04 38.03 6.78
N TYR A 332 2.98 38.74 7.10
CA TYR A 332 2.30 38.66 8.39
C TYR A 332 1.12 37.67 8.43
N GLN A 333 0.76 37.06 7.28
CA GLN A 333 -0.29 36.05 7.20
C GLN A 333 -0.29 35.31 5.84
N ARG A 334 0.06 34.02 5.85
CA ARG A 334 0.11 33.11 4.69
C ARG A 334 1.02 33.60 3.56
N CYS A 335 1.29 32.73 2.59
CA CYS A 335 2.04 33.09 1.38
C CYS A 335 1.06 33.30 0.22
N ILE A 336 0.32 32.24 -0.10
CA ILE A 336 -0.75 32.24 -1.11
C ILE A 336 -1.94 31.47 -0.55
N SER A 337 -3.14 31.99 -0.81
CA SER A 337 -4.38 31.26 -0.58
C SER A 337 -5.12 31.04 -1.89
N ILE A 338 -5.58 29.81 -2.10
CA ILE A 338 -6.50 29.44 -3.16
C ILE A 338 -7.79 29.00 -2.48
N HIS A 339 -8.88 29.70 -2.77
CA HIS A 339 -10.18 29.50 -2.13
C HIS A 339 -11.23 29.34 -3.22
N GLY A 340 -11.92 28.20 -3.25
CA GLY A 340 -13.00 27.90 -4.20
C GLY A 340 -12.58 28.11 -5.65
N THR A 341 -11.33 27.75 -5.96
CA THR A 341 -10.69 27.97 -7.25
C THR A 341 -9.92 26.71 -7.66
N SER A 342 -10.04 26.33 -8.93
CA SER A 342 -9.44 25.12 -9.50
C SER A 342 -8.71 25.42 -10.81
N GLY A 343 -7.51 24.85 -10.99
CA GLY A 343 -6.70 25.00 -12.20
C GLY A 343 -5.59 26.07 -12.15
N VAL A 344 -5.24 26.60 -10.97
CA VAL A 344 -4.18 27.61 -10.83
C VAL A 344 -2.79 26.97 -10.98
N LEU A 345 -1.88 27.65 -11.70
CA LEU A 345 -0.46 27.29 -11.75
C LEU A 345 0.35 28.08 -10.72
N VAL A 346 0.95 27.38 -9.76
CA VAL A 346 1.86 27.94 -8.75
C VAL A 346 3.24 27.32 -8.96
N LYS A 347 4.19 28.07 -9.53
CA LYS A 347 5.44 27.50 -10.02
C LYS A 347 6.70 28.30 -9.67
N GLN A 348 7.76 27.62 -9.22
CA GLN A 348 9.09 28.21 -9.03
C GLN A 348 9.12 29.42 -8.09
N ASN A 349 8.20 29.47 -7.12
CA ASN A 349 8.15 30.53 -6.13
C ASN A 349 9.05 30.24 -4.93
N VAL A 350 9.55 31.29 -4.27
CA VAL A 350 10.34 31.21 -3.03
C VAL A 350 9.61 31.93 -1.90
N ALA A 351 9.11 31.19 -0.92
CA ALA A 351 8.47 31.72 0.26
C ALA A 351 9.39 31.59 1.49
N TYR A 352 9.50 32.66 2.28
CA TYR A 352 10.34 32.68 3.48
C TYR A 352 9.66 33.42 4.64
N LYS A 353 9.78 32.91 5.86
CA LYS A 353 9.49 33.65 7.11
C LYS A 353 8.12 34.34 7.09
N THR A 354 7.08 33.52 7.03
CA THR A 354 5.69 33.98 6.91
C THR A 354 4.84 33.39 8.03
N TYR A 355 3.86 34.13 8.56
CA TYR A 355 3.00 33.67 9.66
C TYR A 355 1.83 32.79 9.16
N GLY A 356 1.49 31.73 9.88
CA GLY A 356 0.39 30.80 9.56
C GLY A 356 0.76 29.83 8.44
N HIS A 357 -0.22 29.06 7.96
CA HIS A 357 -0.02 28.14 6.83
C HIS A 357 0.39 28.90 5.55
N CYS A 358 1.45 28.45 4.86
CA CYS A 358 2.06 29.22 3.76
C CYS A 358 1.31 29.08 2.42
N TYR A 359 1.45 27.95 1.73
CA TYR A 359 0.68 27.60 0.52
C TYR A 359 -0.63 26.92 0.96
N PHE A 360 -1.74 27.65 0.86
CA PHE A 360 -2.99 27.31 1.56
C PHE A 360 -4.16 27.08 0.59
N LEU A 361 -4.73 25.88 0.64
CA LEU A 361 -6.05 25.59 0.05
C LEU A 361 -7.12 25.73 1.15
N GLU A 362 -8.17 26.52 0.92
CA GLU A 362 -9.00 27.01 2.03
C GLU A 362 -10.08 26.02 2.49
N ASP A 363 -10.99 25.61 1.61
CA ASP A 363 -12.26 24.99 2.03
C ASP A 363 -12.48 23.55 1.53
N GLY A 364 -11.56 22.99 0.76
CA GLY A 364 -11.62 21.61 0.26
C GLY A 364 -12.43 21.46 -1.02
N SER A 365 -12.71 22.55 -1.74
CA SER A 365 -13.30 22.53 -3.08
C SER A 365 -12.27 22.70 -4.20
N GLU A 366 -11.03 23.04 -3.84
CA GLU A 366 -9.98 23.42 -4.76
C GLU A 366 -9.31 22.19 -5.38
N THR A 367 -9.45 22.01 -6.69
CA THR A 367 -8.93 20.83 -7.41
C THR A 367 -8.06 21.23 -8.59
N ASN A 368 -7.24 20.29 -9.07
CA ASN A 368 -6.38 20.40 -10.25
C ASN A 368 -5.46 21.65 -10.25
N ASN A 369 -5.15 22.20 -9.07
CA ASN A 369 -4.12 23.22 -8.95
C ASN A 369 -2.75 22.53 -9.02
N THR A 370 -1.79 23.21 -9.66
CA THR A 370 -0.44 22.67 -9.86
C THR A 370 0.57 23.46 -9.04
N PHE A 371 1.23 22.78 -8.11
CA PHE A 371 2.38 23.27 -7.36
C PHE A 371 3.64 22.60 -7.92
N ASP A 372 4.42 23.34 -8.70
CA ASP A 372 5.63 22.82 -9.37
C ASP A 372 6.88 23.62 -8.98
N GLY A 373 7.81 22.98 -8.28
CA GLY A 373 9.12 23.58 -8.02
C GLY A 373 9.08 24.75 -7.04
N ASN A 374 8.13 24.81 -6.10
CA ASN A 374 8.08 25.88 -5.10
C ASN A 374 8.93 25.54 -3.87
N LEU A 375 9.57 26.56 -3.29
CA LEU A 375 10.33 26.47 -2.06
C LEU A 375 9.60 27.24 -0.96
N GLY A 376 9.31 26.59 0.17
CA GLY A 376 8.84 27.25 1.38
C GLY A 376 9.78 27.00 2.56
N VAL A 377 10.25 28.08 3.18
CA VAL A 377 11.18 28.05 4.32
C VAL A 377 10.62 28.87 5.47
N TYR A 378 10.47 28.26 6.63
CA TYR A 378 10.10 28.93 7.88
C TYR A 378 8.68 29.53 7.90
N ALA A 379 7.67 28.69 8.20
CA ALA A 379 6.30 29.12 8.47
C ALA A 379 6.10 29.36 9.97
N LYS A 380 6.05 30.63 10.39
CA LYS A 380 5.92 31.03 11.80
C LYS A 380 4.51 30.76 12.31
N LEU A 381 4.38 30.34 13.57
CA LEU A 381 3.08 30.31 14.25
C LEU A 381 2.40 31.68 14.17
N MET A 382 1.07 31.70 14.07
CA MET A 382 0.28 32.94 14.01
C MET A 382 -0.64 33.10 15.21
N TYR A 383 -0.67 34.31 15.79
CA TYR A 383 -1.57 34.67 16.89
C TYR A 383 -2.04 36.13 16.75
N PRO A 384 -3.35 36.42 16.83
CA PRO A 384 -4.44 35.45 16.95
C PRO A 384 -4.56 34.59 15.67
N PRO A 385 -4.90 33.29 15.80
CA PRO A 385 -5.07 32.41 14.65
C PRO A 385 -6.35 32.74 13.86
N LEU A 386 -6.38 32.45 12.55
CA LEU A 386 -7.62 32.49 11.74
C LEU A 386 -8.36 31.16 11.84
N ILE A 387 -7.61 30.07 11.80
CA ILE A 387 -8.08 28.72 12.13
C ILE A 387 -7.22 28.16 13.26
N PRO A 388 -7.76 27.32 14.17
CA PRO A 388 -7.02 26.80 15.31
C PRO A 388 -5.63 26.23 15.00
N SER A 389 -5.42 25.62 13.83
CA SER A 389 -4.15 25.04 13.41
C SER A 389 -3.07 26.06 13.01
N ASP A 390 -3.39 27.35 12.85
CA ASP A 390 -2.41 28.39 12.48
C ASP A 390 -1.31 28.60 13.54
N VAL A 391 -1.51 28.12 14.76
CA VAL A 391 -0.47 28.06 15.82
C VAL A 391 0.50 26.89 15.63
N GLN A 392 0.22 26.00 14.68
CA GLN A 392 0.96 24.81 14.27
C GLN A 392 1.03 24.74 12.73
N PRO A 393 1.66 25.73 12.08
CA PRO A 393 1.52 25.97 10.64
C PRO A 393 2.25 24.94 9.78
N SER A 394 1.78 24.78 8.55
CA SER A 394 2.43 23.98 7.52
C SER A 394 2.95 24.82 6.36
N ILE A 395 3.92 24.29 5.60
CA ILE A 395 4.32 24.91 4.34
C ILE A 395 3.22 24.71 3.30
N PHE A 396 2.75 23.48 3.11
CA PHE A 396 1.64 23.15 2.23
C PHE A 396 0.45 22.65 3.06
N TRP A 397 -0.66 23.38 3.01
CA TRP A 397 -1.93 23.03 3.65
C TRP A 397 -2.93 22.62 2.59
N ILE A 398 -3.34 21.35 2.61
CA ILE A 398 -3.97 20.68 1.47
C ILE A 398 -5.32 20.10 1.89
N THR A 399 -6.39 20.83 1.63
CA THR A 399 -7.77 20.46 1.97
C THR A 399 -8.46 19.61 0.91
N HIS A 400 -7.82 19.36 -0.24
CA HIS A 400 -8.33 18.42 -1.25
C HIS A 400 -7.19 17.66 -1.94
N ILE A 401 -7.34 16.34 -2.04
CA ILE A 401 -6.30 15.44 -2.54
C ILE A 401 -6.10 15.44 -4.07
N GLN A 402 -6.97 16.09 -4.84
CA GLN A 402 -6.89 16.13 -6.30
C GLN A 402 -6.08 17.35 -6.78
N ASN A 403 -4.92 17.60 -6.17
CA ASN A 403 -4.00 18.66 -6.57
C ASN A 403 -2.62 18.06 -6.86
N ILE A 404 -1.85 18.73 -7.71
CA ILE A 404 -0.58 18.25 -8.21
C ILE A 404 0.56 18.88 -7.41
N PHE A 405 1.45 18.07 -6.86
CA PHE A 405 2.62 18.54 -6.11
C PHE A 405 3.87 17.87 -6.68
N ILE A 406 4.68 18.63 -7.42
CA ILE A 406 5.91 18.13 -8.03
C ILE A 406 7.10 19.05 -7.75
N ASN A 407 8.28 18.48 -7.52
CA ASN A 407 9.55 19.21 -7.38
C ASN A 407 9.59 20.26 -6.24
N ASN A 408 8.65 20.25 -5.29
CA ASN A 408 8.57 21.26 -4.24
C ASN A 408 9.50 20.94 -3.06
N ALA A 409 9.88 21.95 -2.28
CA ALA A 409 10.65 21.80 -1.06
C ALA A 409 10.00 22.57 0.11
N ALA A 410 9.90 21.91 1.26
CA ALA A 410 9.33 22.45 2.50
C ALA A 410 10.32 22.31 3.65
N SER A 411 10.70 23.42 4.28
CA SER A 411 11.59 23.44 5.44
C SER A 411 10.98 24.23 6.58
N SER A 412 11.28 23.84 7.82
CA SER A 412 11.06 24.69 9.00
C SER A 412 9.57 25.03 9.21
N ALA A 413 8.74 24.02 9.42
CA ALA A 413 7.33 24.19 9.76
C ALA A 413 6.89 23.20 10.85
N HIS A 414 5.63 23.28 11.30
CA HIS A 414 5.06 22.20 12.11
C HIS A 414 4.94 20.91 11.29
N VAL A 415 4.32 21.01 10.11
CA VAL A 415 4.23 19.93 9.11
C VAL A 415 4.68 20.47 7.75
N GLY A 416 5.47 19.71 6.99
CA GLY A 416 5.87 20.13 5.64
C GLY A 416 4.66 20.18 4.70
N TYR A 417 4.06 19.02 4.45
CA TYR A 417 2.85 18.82 3.64
C TYR A 417 1.76 18.21 4.51
N TRP A 418 0.63 18.90 4.66
CA TRP A 418 -0.47 18.44 5.52
C TRP A 418 -1.74 18.26 4.69
N TYR A 419 -2.11 17.01 4.43
CA TYR A 419 -3.39 16.67 3.85
C TYR A 419 -4.46 16.58 4.93
N ILE A 420 -5.45 17.45 4.81
CA ILE A 420 -6.52 17.63 5.79
C ILE A 420 -7.88 17.86 5.11
N PRO A 421 -8.37 16.88 4.33
CA PRO A 421 -9.64 17.05 3.66
C PRO A 421 -10.81 17.09 4.66
N PRO A 422 -11.71 18.08 4.56
CA PRO A 422 -12.96 18.05 5.29
C PRO A 422 -13.90 16.98 4.71
N ALA A 423 -14.95 16.61 5.45
CA ALA A 423 -15.92 15.61 4.98
C ALA A 423 -16.73 16.07 3.76
N SER A 424 -16.93 17.38 3.65
CA SER A 424 -17.53 18.13 2.54
C SER A 424 -16.87 19.51 2.51
N PRO A 425 -16.88 20.25 1.38
CA PRO A 425 -16.31 21.58 1.37
C PRO A 425 -16.89 22.49 2.47
N LEU A 426 -16.04 23.32 3.06
CA LEU A 426 -16.39 24.21 4.16
C LEU A 426 -16.87 25.58 3.63
N GLY A 427 -17.27 26.45 4.56
CA GLY A 427 -17.50 27.87 4.26
C GLY A 427 -18.48 28.14 3.10
N THR A 428 -18.09 29.08 2.23
CA THR A 428 -18.86 29.43 1.03
C THR A 428 -18.83 28.30 0.02
N SER A 429 -17.71 27.59 -0.09
CA SER A 429 -17.54 26.45 -1.02
C SER A 429 -18.57 25.34 -0.77
N GLY A 430 -18.91 25.03 0.48
CA GLY A 430 -19.91 24.02 0.83
C GLY A 430 -21.32 24.32 0.32
N LYS A 431 -21.64 25.60 0.08
CA LYS A 431 -22.92 26.01 -0.53
C LYS A 431 -22.92 25.82 -2.05
N ILE A 432 -21.75 25.96 -2.68
CA ILE A 432 -21.57 25.86 -4.13
C ILE A 432 -21.45 24.38 -4.54
N TRP A 433 -20.70 23.58 -3.77
CA TRP A 433 -20.42 22.17 -4.05
C TRP A 433 -20.81 21.24 -2.89
N PRO A 434 -22.11 21.18 -2.50
CA PRO A 434 -22.56 20.45 -1.31
C PRO A 434 -22.37 18.92 -1.38
N ASN A 435 -22.22 18.37 -2.59
CA ASN A 435 -22.09 16.93 -2.82
C ASN A 435 -20.63 16.48 -3.06
N MET A 436 -19.67 17.40 -3.01
CA MET A 436 -18.25 17.06 -3.17
C MET A 436 -17.73 16.37 -1.90
N LEU A 437 -16.86 15.38 -2.09
CA LEU A 437 -16.30 14.56 -1.01
C LEU A 437 -14.77 14.64 -1.07
N PRO A 438 -14.14 15.67 -0.48
CA PRO A 438 -12.72 15.99 -0.68
C PRO A 438 -11.78 14.86 -0.26
N GLY A 439 -12.20 14.02 0.70
CA GLY A 439 -11.45 12.86 1.21
C GLY A 439 -11.76 11.51 0.54
N ARG A 440 -12.71 11.44 -0.42
CA ARG A 440 -13.12 10.17 -1.08
C ARG A 440 -12.74 10.07 -2.56
N ALA A 441 -11.68 10.76 -2.98
CA ALA A 441 -11.07 10.58 -4.30
C ALA A 441 -9.84 9.65 -4.21
N SER A 442 -9.40 9.08 -5.33
CA SER A 442 -8.05 8.50 -5.41
C SER A 442 -7.02 9.63 -5.58
N PHE A 443 -5.79 9.44 -5.11
CA PHE A 443 -4.63 10.28 -5.47
C PHE A 443 -4.25 10.02 -6.94
N ILE A 444 -5.12 10.43 -7.87
CA ILE A 444 -4.87 10.29 -9.33
C ILE A 444 -3.79 11.29 -9.77
N GLN A 445 -3.65 12.39 -9.03
CA GLN A 445 -2.70 13.45 -9.33
C GLN A 445 -1.33 13.16 -8.69
N PRO A 446 -0.22 13.46 -9.38
CA PRO A 446 1.11 13.11 -8.90
C PRO A 446 1.53 13.88 -7.65
N PHE A 447 2.03 13.14 -6.66
CA PHE A 447 2.92 13.63 -5.61
C PHE A 447 4.32 13.07 -5.88
N ASP A 448 5.19 13.87 -6.47
CA ASP A 448 6.46 13.39 -7.01
C ASP A 448 7.64 14.33 -6.80
N ASN A 449 8.81 13.77 -6.47
CA ASN A 449 10.08 14.50 -6.37
C ASN A 449 10.04 15.70 -5.40
N ASN A 450 9.24 15.60 -4.33
CA ASN A 450 9.13 16.62 -3.29
C ASN A 450 10.14 16.38 -2.16
N VAL A 451 10.47 17.44 -1.42
CA VAL A 451 11.34 17.39 -0.23
C VAL A 451 10.63 18.02 0.97
N ALA A 452 10.75 17.41 2.15
CA ALA A 452 10.32 18.00 3.42
C ALA A 452 11.36 17.79 4.53
N HIS A 453 11.79 18.84 5.22
CA HIS A 453 12.72 18.67 6.34
C HIS A 453 12.61 19.73 7.42
N SER A 454 13.37 19.54 8.50
CA SER A 454 13.42 20.47 9.64
C SER A 454 12.01 20.74 10.19
N CYS A 455 11.14 19.74 10.14
CA CYS A 455 9.74 19.86 10.56
C CYS A 455 9.60 19.46 12.03
N TYR A 456 8.87 20.27 12.81
CA TYR A 456 8.65 19.98 14.23
C TYR A 456 7.86 18.68 14.44
N LYS A 457 6.89 18.34 13.58
CA LYS A 457 6.09 17.12 13.70
C LYS A 457 6.43 16.16 12.56
N ASP A 458 5.84 16.34 11.38
CA ASP A 458 6.02 15.42 10.25
C ASP A 458 6.45 16.12 8.95
N GLY A 459 7.21 15.42 8.11
CA GLY A 459 7.51 15.91 6.75
C GLY A 459 6.26 15.93 5.88
N LEU A 460 5.53 14.81 5.84
CA LEU A 460 4.22 14.67 5.21
C LEU A 460 3.25 13.99 6.20
N GLN A 461 2.06 14.56 6.38
CA GLN A 461 1.00 14.01 7.23
C GLN A 461 -0.31 13.85 6.45
N VAL A 462 -0.87 12.63 6.47
CA VAL A 462 -2.17 12.27 5.88
C VAL A 462 -3.00 11.49 6.91
N GLU A 463 -3.82 12.21 7.70
CA GLU A 463 -4.61 11.60 8.78
C GLU A 463 -5.79 12.46 9.19
N ASP A 464 -5.54 13.76 9.34
CA ASP A 464 -6.50 14.67 9.95
C ASP A 464 -7.62 15.04 8.97
N GLY A 465 -8.73 15.53 9.50
CA GLY A 465 -9.76 16.24 8.77
C GLY A 465 -10.03 17.60 9.42
N GLN A 466 -10.90 18.39 8.80
CA GLN A 466 -11.27 19.70 9.32
C GLN A 466 -12.79 19.82 9.48
N ASP A 467 -13.25 20.40 10.60
CA ASP A 467 -14.66 20.74 10.81
C ASP A 467 -14.98 22.17 10.31
N SER A 468 -16.26 22.54 10.35
CA SER A 468 -16.73 23.86 9.91
C SER A 468 -16.26 25.04 10.76
N ALA A 469 -15.73 24.80 11.96
CA ALA A 469 -15.10 25.81 12.80
C ALA A 469 -13.57 25.87 12.59
N GLY A 470 -13.03 25.07 11.66
CA GLY A 470 -11.61 24.96 11.38
C GLY A 470 -10.84 24.10 12.37
N ASN A 471 -11.51 23.41 13.30
CA ASN A 471 -10.84 22.51 14.24
C ASN A 471 -10.35 21.26 13.52
N LEU A 472 -9.20 20.76 13.98
CA LEU A 472 -8.69 19.46 13.57
C LEU A 472 -9.61 18.35 14.09
N ILE A 473 -10.05 17.48 13.18
CA ILE A 473 -10.72 16.23 13.53
C ILE A 473 -9.69 15.11 13.34
N HIS A 474 -9.20 14.55 14.44
CA HIS A 474 -8.28 13.41 14.41
C HIS A 474 -9.00 12.09 14.07
N GLY A 475 -8.36 11.25 13.24
CA GLY A 475 -8.73 9.84 13.03
C GLY A 475 -10.13 9.58 12.46
N LYS A 476 -10.76 10.56 11.80
CA LYS A 476 -12.14 10.46 11.27
C LYS A 476 -12.36 11.09 9.89
N SER A 477 -11.33 11.52 9.16
CA SER A 477 -11.56 11.90 7.76
C SER A 477 -12.01 10.65 7.00
N ASN A 478 -13.07 10.81 6.21
CA ASN A 478 -13.67 9.78 5.37
C ASN A 478 -12.70 9.40 4.22
N TRP A 479 -11.50 8.94 4.54
CA TRP A 479 -10.53 8.35 3.62
C TRP A 479 -11.11 7.02 3.13
N GLY A 480 -12.05 7.10 2.20
CA GLY A 480 -12.67 5.96 1.56
C GLY A 480 -12.09 5.78 0.17
N ALA A 481 -12.01 4.52 -0.30
CA ALA A 481 -11.73 4.26 -1.70
C ALA A 481 -12.73 5.04 -2.56
N GLY A 482 -12.23 5.91 -3.44
CA GLY A 482 -13.03 6.54 -4.47
C GLY A 482 -13.59 5.49 -5.45
N PRO A 483 -14.46 5.89 -6.39
CA PRO A 483 -15.08 4.98 -7.36
C PRO A 483 -14.06 4.25 -8.26
N SER A 484 -12.80 4.68 -8.29
CA SER A 484 -11.69 4.01 -8.95
C SER A 484 -10.82 3.25 -7.94
N ASN A 485 -10.64 1.95 -8.14
CA ASN A 485 -9.57 1.15 -7.51
C ASN A 485 -8.19 1.53 -8.09
N ALA A 486 -7.88 2.82 -8.23
CA ALA A 486 -6.59 3.29 -8.72
C ALA A 486 -5.57 3.24 -7.58
N ASP A 487 -4.36 2.73 -7.86
CA ASP A 487 -3.26 2.70 -6.91
C ASP A 487 -2.84 4.13 -6.56
N ASN A 488 -2.82 4.47 -5.26
CA ASN A 488 -2.33 5.77 -4.81
C ASN A 488 -0.80 5.77 -4.90
N LEU A 489 -0.19 6.69 -5.65
CA LEU A 489 1.27 6.72 -5.84
C LEU A 489 1.90 7.94 -5.17
N PHE A 490 2.84 7.67 -4.28
CA PHE A 490 3.80 8.67 -3.80
C PHE A 490 5.18 8.25 -4.30
N SER A 491 5.89 9.11 -5.03
CA SER A 491 7.18 8.77 -5.62
C SER A 491 8.27 9.82 -5.37
N ARG A 492 9.52 9.38 -5.31
CA ARG A 492 10.73 10.23 -5.25
C ARG A 492 10.70 11.27 -4.11
N PHE A 493 10.04 10.96 -3.00
CA PHE A 493 9.98 11.86 -1.85
C PHE A 493 11.23 11.73 -0.97
N VAL A 494 11.81 12.87 -0.59
CA VAL A 494 12.90 12.92 0.38
C VAL A 494 12.44 13.64 1.63
N ALA A 495 12.59 13.02 2.81
CA ALA A 495 12.31 13.72 4.05
C ALA A 495 13.31 13.41 5.16
N TYR A 496 13.72 14.46 5.88
CA TYR A 496 14.77 14.37 6.90
C TYR A 496 14.57 15.34 8.06
N LYS A 497 15.16 15.03 9.22
CA LYS A 497 15.14 15.91 10.40
C LYS A 497 13.71 16.35 10.80
N CYS A 498 12.77 15.41 10.76
CA CYS A 498 11.39 15.59 11.25
C CYS A 498 11.26 14.93 12.63
N ARG A 499 10.79 15.62 13.67
CA ARG A 499 10.84 15.05 15.04
C ARG A 499 9.96 13.81 15.22
N ARG A 500 8.77 13.75 14.63
CA ARG A 500 7.85 12.59 14.73
C ARG A 500 8.02 11.64 13.56
N SER A 501 7.73 12.08 12.34
CA SER A 501 7.85 11.18 11.18
C SER A 501 8.36 11.90 9.93
N ALA A 502 9.18 11.24 9.13
CA ALA A 502 9.48 11.79 7.80
C ALA A 502 8.22 11.70 6.92
N PHE A 503 7.49 10.59 7.02
CA PHE A 503 6.20 10.36 6.38
C PHE A 503 5.22 9.69 7.33
N TRP A 504 4.01 10.26 7.48
CA TRP A 504 2.90 9.73 8.25
C TRP A 504 1.62 9.62 7.41
N ALA A 505 1.01 8.45 7.31
CA ALA A 505 -0.31 8.29 6.69
C ALA A 505 -1.15 7.17 7.28
N LEU A 506 -2.32 7.48 7.86
CA LEU A 506 -3.06 6.51 8.65
C LEU A 506 -4.05 5.62 7.86
N PHE A 507 -4.65 6.13 6.78
CA PHE A 507 -5.80 5.46 6.13
C PHE A 507 -5.80 5.61 4.60
N ILE A 508 -4.65 5.48 3.93
CA ILE A 508 -4.60 5.52 2.46
C ILE A 508 -4.59 4.08 1.90
N PRO A 509 -5.75 3.53 1.48
CA PRO A 509 -5.82 2.16 0.97
C PRO A 509 -5.07 2.02 -0.36
N ASN A 510 -4.55 0.83 -0.67
CA ASN A 510 -3.91 0.50 -1.94
C ASN A 510 -2.85 1.52 -2.40
N SER A 511 -1.89 1.83 -1.53
CA SER A 511 -0.83 2.80 -1.85
C SER A 511 0.50 2.14 -2.23
N ALA A 512 1.16 2.73 -3.23
CA ALA A 512 2.54 2.46 -3.61
C ALA A 512 3.45 3.64 -3.21
N TYR A 513 4.54 3.33 -2.52
CA TYR A 513 5.58 4.26 -2.12
C TYR A 513 6.86 3.90 -2.85
N GLN A 514 7.31 4.75 -3.78
CA GLN A 514 8.38 4.40 -4.73
C GLN A 514 9.55 5.37 -4.69
N ASP A 515 10.78 4.83 -4.78
CA ASP A 515 12.02 5.61 -4.95
C ASP A 515 12.24 6.71 -3.90
N MET A 516 11.80 6.48 -2.66
CA MET A 516 11.87 7.47 -1.58
C MET A 516 13.14 7.35 -0.75
N VAL A 517 13.52 8.45 -0.09
CA VAL A 517 14.59 8.47 0.90
C VAL A 517 14.11 9.17 2.18
N LEU A 518 14.03 8.42 3.27
CA LEU A 518 13.46 8.87 4.53
C LEU A 518 14.49 8.69 5.65
N LEU A 519 14.85 9.75 6.36
CA LEU A 519 15.97 9.70 7.30
C LEU A 519 15.84 10.62 8.52
N ASP A 520 16.64 10.36 9.55
CA ASP A 520 16.74 11.17 10.78
C ASP A 520 15.38 11.63 11.36
N ALA A 521 14.44 10.70 11.49
CA ALA A 521 13.13 10.93 12.10
C ALA A 521 12.85 9.83 13.14
N LYS A 522 11.91 10.06 14.08
CA LYS A 522 11.57 9.02 15.07
C LYS A 522 11.00 7.81 14.33
N ASN A 523 10.14 8.08 13.36
CA ASN A 523 9.64 7.12 12.41
C ASN A 523 9.98 7.62 11.00
N GLN A 524 10.86 6.95 10.26
CA GLN A 524 11.11 7.36 8.89
C GLN A 524 9.81 7.23 8.07
N LEU A 525 9.12 6.10 8.16
CA LEU A 525 7.78 5.90 7.60
C LEU A 525 6.84 5.27 8.63
N MET A 526 5.69 5.91 8.84
CA MET A 526 4.61 5.37 9.66
C MET A 526 3.30 5.40 8.88
N ILE A 527 2.79 4.21 8.53
CA ILE A 527 1.55 4.08 7.75
C ILE A 527 0.55 3.14 8.40
N GLY A 528 -0.74 3.41 8.23
CA GLY A 528 -1.84 2.56 8.71
C GLY A 528 -2.68 1.97 7.58
N THR A 529 -3.24 0.79 7.86
CA THR A 529 -4.17 -0.01 7.02
C THR A 529 -3.65 -0.55 5.68
N ASP A 530 -4.18 -1.71 5.28
CA ASP A 530 -4.00 -2.43 4.00
C ASP A 530 -2.59 -2.80 3.50
N MET A 531 -2.55 -3.68 2.48
CA MET A 531 -1.31 -4.12 1.82
C MET A 531 -0.70 -2.97 0.99
N ASN A 532 0.15 -2.17 1.62
CA ASN A 532 0.95 -1.16 0.94
C ASN A 532 2.18 -1.79 0.28
N ALA A 533 2.58 -1.26 -0.88
CA ALA A 533 3.81 -1.64 -1.56
C ALA A 533 4.85 -0.53 -1.41
N LEU A 534 6.00 -0.86 -0.83
CA LEU A 534 7.16 0.02 -0.74
C LEU A 534 8.20 -0.52 -1.69
N ILE A 535 8.61 0.26 -2.68
CA ILE A 535 9.50 -0.19 -3.76
C ILE A 535 10.68 0.75 -3.82
N ASN A 536 11.90 0.21 -3.71
CA ASN A 536 13.14 0.97 -3.78
C ASN A 536 13.20 2.15 -2.78
N VAL A 537 12.70 1.94 -1.56
CA VAL A 537 12.73 2.94 -0.49
C VAL A 537 14.00 2.79 0.35
N THR A 538 14.72 3.89 0.56
CA THR A 538 15.90 3.95 1.43
C THR A 538 15.55 4.62 2.76
N PHE A 539 15.79 3.91 3.84
CA PHE A 539 15.63 4.38 5.22
C PHE A 539 17.01 4.59 5.85
N VAL A 540 17.24 5.76 6.46
CA VAL A 540 18.49 6.02 7.21
C VAL A 540 18.14 6.41 8.64
N GLY A 541 18.59 5.59 9.60
CA GLY A 541 18.38 5.83 11.02
C GLY A 541 19.16 7.06 11.49
N GLU A 542 20.47 7.05 11.22
CA GLU A 542 21.38 8.16 11.50
C GLU A 542 22.24 8.46 10.28
N SER A 543 22.13 9.68 9.77
CA SER A 543 22.97 10.19 8.70
C SER A 543 24.32 10.72 9.21
N ASP A 544 25.18 11.11 8.27
CA ASP A 544 26.41 11.86 8.54
C ASP A 544 26.15 13.32 8.96
N ASN A 545 24.91 13.81 8.89
CA ASN A 545 24.54 15.12 9.39
C ASN A 545 24.23 15.05 10.90
N TYR A 546 25.23 15.32 11.72
CA TYR A 546 25.11 15.29 13.18
C TYR A 546 24.18 16.39 13.73
N GLY A 547 23.98 17.50 13.01
CA GLY A 547 23.29 18.66 13.56
C GLY A 547 23.97 19.20 14.82
N LEU A 548 23.21 19.89 15.67
CA LEU A 548 23.69 20.43 16.94
C LEU A 548 23.79 19.36 18.04
N ALA A 549 24.84 19.46 18.85
CA ALA A 549 24.97 18.65 20.06
C ALA A 549 23.88 19.00 21.10
N VAL A 550 23.36 17.99 21.80
CA VAL A 550 22.26 18.15 22.78
C VAL A 550 22.61 17.44 24.10
N GLY A 551 22.78 18.21 25.18
CA GLY A 551 23.19 17.67 26.47
C GLY A 551 24.55 16.99 26.38
N ASN A 552 24.65 15.72 26.78
CA ASN A 552 25.87 14.91 26.66
C ASN A 552 26.00 14.17 25.30
N ARG A 553 25.10 14.42 24.35
CA ARG A 553 25.10 13.75 23.04
C ARG A 553 25.79 14.60 21.99
N SER A 554 26.58 13.97 21.12
CA SER A 554 27.30 14.64 20.03
C SER A 554 26.43 15.01 18.82
N ARG A 555 25.14 14.66 18.81
CA ARG A 555 24.22 14.92 17.69
C ARG A 555 22.81 15.28 18.14
N SER A 556 22.06 15.89 17.23
CA SER A 556 20.65 16.21 17.42
C SER A 556 19.78 14.95 17.34
N ILE A 557 18.66 14.92 18.05
CA ILE A 557 17.83 13.71 18.19
C ILE A 557 16.43 13.87 17.59
N PRO A 558 15.91 12.83 16.92
CA PRO A 558 14.56 12.85 16.39
C PRO A 558 13.54 12.47 17.48
N SER A 559 13.42 13.27 18.54
CA SER A 559 12.30 13.10 19.47
C SER A 559 11.80 14.44 20.01
N PRO A 560 10.49 14.72 19.90
CA PRO A 560 9.86 15.91 20.45
C PRO A 560 9.61 15.79 21.96
N ASP A 561 10.14 14.78 22.66
CA ASP A 561 10.24 14.70 24.12
C ASP A 561 11.67 14.66 24.66
N GLY A 562 12.66 14.76 23.75
CA GLY A 562 14.08 14.70 24.09
C GLY A 562 14.58 13.32 24.52
N LYS A 563 13.73 12.27 24.45
CA LYS A 563 14.06 10.90 24.83
C LYS A 563 13.96 9.99 23.61
N ALA A 564 15.06 9.34 23.28
CA ALA A 564 15.13 8.42 22.15
C ALA A 564 14.68 7.02 22.58
N TYR A 565 13.39 6.83 22.87
CA TYR A 565 12.90 5.52 23.27
C TYR A 565 13.02 4.50 22.11
N TYR A 566 12.59 4.89 20.89
CA TYR A 566 12.62 4.05 19.69
C TYR A 566 12.73 4.86 18.40
N VAL A 567 13.69 4.52 17.54
CA VAL A 567 13.79 5.02 16.16
C VAL A 567 13.54 3.86 15.18
N GLY A 568 12.62 4.04 14.23
CA GLY A 568 12.19 2.96 13.34
C GLY A 568 12.05 3.36 11.88
N GLY A 569 12.73 2.61 10.99
CA GLY A 569 12.68 2.84 9.55
C GLY A 569 11.25 2.72 8.99
N TYR A 570 10.66 1.55 9.13
CA TYR A 570 9.28 1.27 8.79
C TYR A 570 8.50 0.88 10.05
N ARG A 571 7.37 1.55 10.26
CA ARG A 571 6.43 1.30 11.34
C ARG A 571 5.01 1.22 10.79
N ASN A 572 4.27 0.21 11.22
CA ASN A 572 2.83 0.10 10.90
C ASN A 572 1.99 0.66 12.06
N TYR A 573 0.98 1.45 11.74
CA TYR A 573 0.00 1.99 12.68
C TYR A 573 -1.25 1.10 12.72
N ASP A 574 -1.56 0.53 13.89
CA ASP A 574 -2.72 -0.33 14.18
C ASP A 574 -2.85 -1.61 13.32
N ASN A 575 -4.03 -2.26 13.30
CA ASN A 575 -4.36 -3.56 12.67
C ASN A 575 -4.28 -3.56 11.12
N GLY A 576 -3.37 -2.79 10.50
CA GLY A 576 -3.17 -2.76 9.06
C GLY A 576 -2.40 -3.97 8.54
N GLY A 577 -2.82 -4.52 7.40
CA GLY A 577 -2.22 -5.68 6.73
C GLY A 577 -0.70 -5.62 6.63
N GLY A 578 -0.05 -6.76 6.37
CA GLY A 578 1.38 -6.79 6.09
C GLY A 578 1.72 -5.94 4.86
N ALA A 579 2.69 -5.01 4.98
CA ALA A 579 3.23 -4.30 3.81
C ALA A 579 4.24 -5.18 3.05
N LYS A 580 4.35 -4.94 1.75
CA LYS A 580 5.36 -5.55 0.88
C LYS A 580 6.47 -4.55 0.66
N LEU A 581 7.66 -4.84 1.17
CA LEU A 581 8.85 -4.04 0.93
C LEU A 581 9.67 -4.73 -0.15
N ILE A 582 10.00 -4.03 -1.24
CA ILE A 582 10.69 -4.57 -2.41
C ILE A 582 11.92 -3.71 -2.67
N ASN A 583 13.11 -4.32 -2.66
CA ASN A 583 14.40 -3.64 -2.87
C ASN A 583 14.64 -2.46 -1.90
N CYS A 584 14.07 -2.50 -0.69
CA CYS A 584 14.27 -1.45 0.31
C CYS A 584 15.64 -1.57 0.98
N THR A 585 16.25 -0.43 1.35
CA THR A 585 17.55 -0.40 2.04
C THR A 585 17.42 0.31 3.39
N PHE A 586 17.94 -0.30 4.46
CA PHE A 586 17.98 0.25 5.81
C PHE A 586 19.43 0.50 6.22
N ILE A 587 19.75 1.73 6.61
CA ILE A 587 21.12 2.18 6.91
C ILE A 587 21.20 2.75 8.32
N ASN A 588 22.21 2.36 9.11
CA ASN A 588 22.54 2.95 10.42
C ASN A 588 21.41 2.88 11.47
N PHE A 589 20.73 1.73 11.58
CA PHE A 589 19.76 1.45 12.65
C PHE A 589 20.39 0.57 13.75
N THR A 590 21.47 1.03 14.38
CA THR A 590 22.14 0.31 15.47
C THR A 590 21.67 0.77 16.86
N SER A 591 21.13 -0.12 17.67
CA SER A 591 20.82 0.18 19.08
C SER A 591 22.08 0.55 19.89
N SER A 592 21.92 1.38 20.92
CA SER A 592 22.95 1.74 21.91
C SER A 592 22.33 1.79 23.31
N ALA A 593 23.12 2.08 24.36
CA ALA A 593 22.60 2.22 25.72
C ALA A 593 21.54 3.34 25.87
N ASP A 594 21.60 4.36 25.00
CA ASP A 594 20.74 5.55 25.08
C ASP A 594 19.50 5.50 24.19
N LYS A 595 19.43 4.55 23.24
CA LYS A 595 18.36 4.45 22.23
C LYS A 595 18.30 3.08 21.59
N MET A 596 17.09 2.61 21.31
CA MET A 596 16.86 1.42 20.50
C MET A 596 16.48 1.80 19.06
N MET A 597 17.12 1.15 18.09
CA MET A 597 16.90 1.43 16.67
C MET A 597 16.75 0.14 15.88
N GLY A 598 15.79 0.12 14.96
CA GLY A 598 15.56 -1.01 14.06
C GLY A 598 15.01 -0.56 12.72
N GLY A 599 15.29 -1.31 11.66
CA GLY A 599 14.66 -1.11 10.36
C GLY A 599 13.14 -1.25 10.47
N PHE A 600 12.67 -2.26 11.18
CA PHE A 600 11.27 -2.49 11.53
C PHE A 600 11.01 -2.21 13.02
N VAL A 601 9.98 -1.42 13.33
CA VAL A 601 9.56 -1.15 14.72
C VAL A 601 8.03 -1.23 14.84
N ASN A 602 7.54 -1.78 15.95
CA ASN A 602 6.11 -1.86 16.26
C ASN A 602 5.55 -0.54 16.81
N SER A 603 4.22 -0.34 16.75
CA SER A 603 3.54 0.82 17.36
C SER A 603 3.80 0.94 18.87
N ASP A 604 3.80 2.18 19.38
CA ASP A 604 4.03 2.49 20.81
C ASP A 604 2.79 2.22 21.68
N ASN A 605 1.57 2.21 21.10
CA ASN A 605 0.30 2.33 21.84
C ASN A 605 -0.74 1.21 21.60
N GLY A 606 -0.46 0.17 20.79
CA GLY A 606 -1.47 -0.81 20.34
C GLY A 606 -1.05 -2.29 20.38
N GLN A 607 -2.01 -3.21 20.62
CA GLN A 607 -1.83 -4.70 20.65
C GLN A 607 -1.68 -5.28 19.24
N PHE A 608 -1.42 -4.42 18.28
CA PHE A 608 -1.67 -4.66 16.87
C PHE A 608 -0.32 -4.89 16.22
N GLY A 609 0.14 -6.14 16.32
CA GLY A 609 1.38 -6.61 15.70
C GLY A 609 1.27 -6.64 14.18
N THR A 610 2.42 -6.54 13.50
CA THR A 610 2.49 -6.78 12.06
C THR A 610 1.96 -8.17 11.73
N TYR A 611 1.09 -8.26 10.73
CA TYR A 611 0.56 -9.55 10.30
C TYR A 611 1.68 -10.45 9.72
N PRO A 612 1.55 -11.78 9.83
CA PRO A 612 2.51 -12.72 9.25
C PRO A 612 2.73 -12.57 7.73
N ASP A 613 1.79 -11.92 7.02
CA ASP A 613 1.86 -11.62 5.59
C ASP A 613 2.74 -10.39 5.25
N GLY A 614 3.36 -9.71 6.22
CA GLY A 614 4.33 -8.64 5.94
C GLY A 614 5.63 -9.22 5.39
N VAL A 615 6.07 -8.78 4.21
CA VAL A 615 7.22 -9.37 3.50
C VAL A 615 8.26 -8.32 3.13
N CYS A 616 9.54 -8.68 3.29
CA CYS A 616 10.69 -7.93 2.76
C CYS A 616 11.37 -8.73 1.65
N PHE A 617 11.23 -8.28 0.40
CA PHE A 617 11.82 -8.81 -0.82
C PHE A 617 13.15 -8.09 -1.14
N ASN A 618 14.26 -8.83 -1.14
CA ASN A 618 15.59 -8.32 -1.50
C ASN A 618 15.98 -7.03 -0.74
N CYS A 619 15.56 -6.93 0.52
CA CYS A 619 15.86 -5.78 1.36
C CYS A 619 17.28 -5.87 1.93
N LYS A 620 17.96 -4.73 2.07
CA LYS A 620 19.34 -4.66 2.59
C LYS A 620 19.37 -3.98 3.95
N PHE A 621 20.16 -4.51 4.88
CA PHE A 621 20.41 -3.91 6.19
C PHE A 621 21.92 -3.62 6.35
N ILE A 622 22.30 -2.35 6.29
CA ILE A 622 23.68 -1.88 6.36
C ILE A 622 23.87 -1.20 7.72
N ASN A 623 24.68 -1.80 8.60
CA ASN A 623 24.82 -1.34 9.99
C ASN A 623 23.45 -1.12 10.66
N ALA A 624 22.54 -2.09 10.51
CA ALA A 624 21.15 -1.94 10.91
C ALA A 624 20.64 -3.22 11.57
N ASN A 625 20.01 -3.07 12.72
CA ASN A 625 19.17 -4.11 13.30
C ASN A 625 17.92 -4.26 12.41
N PRO A 626 17.58 -5.47 11.92
CA PRO A 626 16.43 -5.62 11.04
C PRO A 626 15.13 -5.20 11.69
N MET A 627 14.89 -5.62 12.93
CA MET A 627 13.67 -5.35 13.67
C MET A 627 14.03 -5.02 15.11
N VAL A 628 13.23 -4.21 15.80
CA VAL A 628 13.23 -4.09 17.26
C VAL A 628 11.81 -4.32 17.80
N ALA A 629 11.64 -5.36 18.61
CA ALA A 629 10.43 -5.56 19.40
C ALA A 629 10.57 -4.74 20.69
N GLY A 630 9.86 -3.60 20.78
CA GLY A 630 10.06 -2.65 21.88
C GLY A 630 9.98 -3.28 23.27
N THR A 631 10.90 -2.88 24.16
CA THR A 631 11.14 -3.44 25.51
C THR A 631 10.83 -2.51 26.67
N ASP A 632 10.45 -1.26 26.44
CA ASP A 632 10.64 -0.21 27.45
C ASP A 632 9.34 0.49 27.86
N VAL A 633 9.25 0.71 29.17
CA VAL A 633 8.23 1.38 30.00
C VAL A 633 6.85 0.74 30.23
N SER A 634 6.41 -0.27 29.47
CA SER A 634 5.08 -0.91 29.67
C SER A 634 5.07 -2.23 30.45
N LEU A 635 6.19 -2.63 31.04
CA LEU A 635 6.20 -3.78 31.95
C LEU A 635 5.29 -3.57 33.19
N ALA A 636 5.06 -2.31 33.58
CA ALA A 636 4.26 -1.96 34.76
C ALA A 636 2.83 -1.46 34.46
N LEU A 637 2.54 -1.05 33.23
CA LEU A 637 1.25 -0.45 32.86
C LEU A 637 0.66 -1.21 31.67
N TYR A 638 -0.21 -2.16 31.97
CA TYR A 638 -1.12 -2.88 31.08
C TYR A 638 -1.34 -2.20 29.72
N LYS A 639 -0.60 -2.68 28.71
CA LYS A 639 -0.96 -2.79 27.27
C LYS A 639 0.32 -3.13 26.46
N THR A 640 0.32 -4.32 25.86
CA THR A 640 1.06 -4.73 24.64
C THR A 640 2.47 -5.32 24.80
N TYR A 641 2.56 -6.65 24.69
CA TYR A 641 3.81 -7.36 24.40
C TYR A 641 3.93 -7.40 22.88
N LYS A 642 4.88 -6.64 22.35
CA LYS A 642 4.98 -6.20 20.96
C LYS A 642 5.53 -7.32 20.07
N ASN A 643 4.72 -8.32 19.74
CA ASN A 643 5.06 -9.32 18.72
C ASN A 643 5.00 -8.68 17.33
N GLY A 644 6.15 -8.38 16.73
CA GLY A 644 6.24 -8.11 15.30
C GLY A 644 6.69 -9.39 14.61
N LEU A 645 6.02 -9.74 13.52
CA LEU A 645 6.42 -10.82 12.65
C LEU A 645 6.55 -10.25 11.23
N CYS A 646 7.70 -10.41 10.60
CA CYS A 646 7.91 -10.06 9.20
C CYS A 646 8.72 -11.15 8.50
N TYR A 647 8.25 -11.58 7.33
CA TYR A 647 8.93 -12.54 6.48
C TYR A 647 10.11 -11.87 5.78
N ALA A 648 11.33 -12.36 6.02
CA ALA A 648 12.56 -11.82 5.43
C ALA A 648 13.03 -12.72 4.28
N GLU A 649 13.09 -12.15 3.07
CA GLU A 649 13.61 -12.79 1.87
C GLU A 649 15.04 -12.26 1.58
N GLY A 650 16.05 -13.13 1.75
CA GLY A 650 17.42 -12.87 1.27
C GLY A 650 18.13 -11.60 1.79
N SER A 651 18.01 -11.27 3.07
CA SER A 651 18.31 -9.93 3.60
C SER A 651 19.76 -9.60 3.93
N GLY A 652 20.73 -10.48 3.63
CA GLY A 652 22.11 -10.34 4.14
C GLY A 652 22.24 -10.46 5.67
N VAL A 653 21.12 -10.49 6.40
CA VAL A 653 21.04 -10.80 7.84
C VAL A 653 20.54 -12.24 7.98
N ILE A 654 21.48 -13.17 7.86
CA ILE A 654 21.45 -14.62 8.18
C ILE A 654 20.05 -15.24 8.43
N LEU A 655 19.32 -15.55 7.35
CA LEU A 655 18.33 -16.65 7.31
C LEU A 655 18.37 -17.33 5.93
N PRO A 656 19.32 -18.26 5.71
CA PRO A 656 19.39 -19.04 4.48
C PRO A 656 18.11 -19.84 4.30
N GLY A 657 17.29 -19.55 3.30
CA GLY A 657 15.99 -20.22 3.17
C GLY A 657 14.77 -19.37 3.54
N GLY A 658 14.96 -18.08 3.81
CA GLY A 658 13.89 -17.20 4.27
C GLY A 658 13.40 -17.60 5.66
N GLY A 659 12.50 -16.79 6.22
CA GLY A 659 11.96 -17.05 7.54
C GLY A 659 11.38 -15.79 8.16
N TRP A 660 11.22 -15.77 9.47
CA TRP A 660 10.54 -14.69 10.18
C TRP A 660 11.44 -14.00 11.20
N MET A 661 11.33 -12.68 11.28
CA MET A 661 11.82 -11.89 12.40
C MET A 661 10.67 -11.80 13.40
N ALA A 662 10.85 -12.30 14.62
CA ALA A 662 9.79 -12.42 15.62
C ALA A 662 10.18 -11.75 16.94
N GLY A 663 9.19 -11.17 17.64
CA GLY A 663 9.37 -10.71 19.03
C GLY A 663 9.63 -11.86 20.01
N ASN A 664 10.15 -11.55 21.20
CA ASN A 664 10.49 -12.56 22.20
C ASN A 664 9.23 -13.29 22.74
N GLN A 665 9.19 -14.61 22.54
CA GLN A 665 8.20 -15.53 23.09
C GLN A 665 8.92 -16.79 23.60
N THR A 666 8.48 -17.36 24.72
CA THR A 666 9.15 -18.54 25.32
C THR A 666 9.10 -19.74 24.38
N PHE A 667 8.00 -19.94 23.64
CA PHE A 667 7.89 -21.01 22.63
C PHE A 667 8.89 -20.90 21.48
N TYR A 668 9.30 -19.70 21.04
CA TYR A 668 10.20 -19.59 19.89
C TYR A 668 11.58 -20.19 20.14
N SER A 669 12.01 -20.26 21.40
CA SER A 669 13.23 -20.99 21.79
C SER A 669 13.19 -22.50 21.49
N THR A 670 11.98 -23.06 21.29
CA THR A 670 11.78 -24.48 20.99
C THR A 670 11.73 -24.80 19.50
N ILE A 671 11.64 -23.79 18.64
CA ILE A 671 11.58 -24.01 17.19
C ILE A 671 12.97 -24.43 16.69
N PRO A 672 13.10 -25.58 16.01
CA PRO A 672 14.39 -26.03 15.49
C PRO A 672 15.04 -24.98 14.58
N GLY A 673 16.26 -24.58 14.91
CA GLY A 673 17.04 -23.61 14.14
C GLY A 673 16.68 -22.14 14.39
N ALA A 674 15.79 -21.82 15.34
CA ALA A 674 15.57 -20.45 15.77
C ALA A 674 16.83 -19.85 16.43
N ILE A 675 17.14 -18.60 16.10
CA ILE A 675 18.33 -17.89 16.56
C ILE A 675 17.89 -16.74 17.48
N PRO A 676 18.25 -16.73 18.77
CA PRO A 676 17.91 -15.63 19.67
C PRO A 676 18.65 -14.34 19.29
N ARG A 677 17.96 -13.20 19.38
CA ARG A 677 18.48 -11.85 19.10
C ARG A 677 18.17 -10.94 20.30
N PRO A 678 18.93 -11.07 21.41
CA PRO A 678 18.64 -10.34 22.65
C PRO A 678 18.73 -8.82 22.48
N GLU A 679 19.58 -8.33 21.58
CA GLU A 679 19.77 -6.89 21.30
C GLU A 679 18.55 -6.21 20.66
N VAL A 680 17.59 -7.01 20.19
CA VAL A 680 16.31 -6.55 19.62
C VAL A 680 15.09 -7.15 20.33
N ASN A 681 15.30 -7.88 21.43
CA ASN A 681 14.28 -8.63 22.16
C ASN A 681 13.44 -9.54 21.24
N GLY A 682 14.11 -10.39 20.47
CA GLY A 682 13.45 -11.23 19.48
C GLY A 682 14.20 -12.49 19.08
N TYR A 683 13.70 -13.13 18.02
CA TYR A 683 14.25 -14.34 17.38
C TYR A 683 14.25 -14.19 15.87
N LEU A 684 15.22 -14.79 15.20
CA LEU A 684 15.14 -15.15 13.79
C LEU A 684 14.66 -16.60 13.70
N ILE A 685 13.56 -16.85 13.00
CA ILE A 685 12.92 -18.16 12.89
C ILE A 685 13.05 -18.65 11.44
N PRO A 686 13.70 -19.80 11.17
CA PRO A 686 13.84 -20.32 9.81
C PRO A 686 12.50 -20.79 9.24
N SER A 687 12.39 -20.85 7.91
CA SER A 687 11.24 -21.46 7.23
C SER A 687 11.07 -22.94 7.58
N PHE A 688 9.81 -23.38 7.71
CA PHE A 688 9.41 -24.75 8.06
C PHE A 688 8.14 -25.12 7.27
N HIS A 689 7.79 -26.41 7.24
CA HIS A 689 6.52 -26.86 6.65
C HIS A 689 5.32 -26.14 7.26
N GLY A 690 4.64 -25.30 6.46
CA GLY A 690 3.54 -24.45 6.92
C GLY A 690 4.00 -22.99 6.91
N ARG A 691 3.47 -22.19 7.82
CA ARG A 691 3.92 -20.81 8.05
C ARG A 691 3.51 -20.32 9.42
N MET A 692 3.85 -19.08 9.74
CA MET A 692 3.23 -18.40 10.87
C MET A 692 1.86 -17.84 10.45
N VAL A 693 0.85 -18.02 11.31
CA VAL A 693 -0.52 -17.49 11.18
C VAL A 693 -0.90 -16.72 12.44
N ALA A 694 -1.92 -15.89 12.39
CA ALA A 694 -2.38 -15.12 13.54
C ALA A 694 -3.57 -15.82 14.22
N MET A 695 -3.31 -16.65 15.23
CA MET A 695 -4.39 -17.26 16.03
C MET A 695 -5.07 -16.19 16.88
N HIS A 696 -6.37 -15.98 16.64
CA HIS A 696 -7.17 -14.94 17.25
C HIS A 696 -8.27 -15.53 18.14
N MET A 697 -8.28 -15.10 19.39
CA MET A 697 -9.34 -15.38 20.35
C MET A 697 -9.68 -14.06 21.04
N GLN A 698 -10.87 -13.50 20.79
CA GLN A 698 -11.25 -12.24 21.42
C GLN A 698 -11.44 -12.46 22.92
N PRO A 699 -10.80 -11.66 23.80
CA PRO A 699 -11.11 -11.64 25.22
C PRO A 699 -12.41 -10.84 25.42
N ASN A 700 -13.53 -11.30 24.86
CA ASN A 700 -14.76 -10.53 24.94
C ASN A 700 -15.41 -10.74 26.32
N VAL A 701 -15.68 -9.61 27.00
CA VAL A 701 -16.52 -9.37 28.20
C VAL A 701 -15.91 -9.48 29.61
N TYR A 702 -14.85 -10.25 29.90
CA TYR A 702 -14.33 -10.37 31.30
C TYR A 702 -12.96 -9.73 31.58
N ALA A 703 -12.32 -9.12 30.58
CA ALA A 703 -11.08 -8.36 30.77
C ALA A 703 -11.32 -6.93 31.32
N GLN A 704 -12.57 -6.57 31.66
CA GLN A 704 -12.85 -5.32 32.37
C GLN A 704 -12.56 -5.47 33.86
N VAL A 705 -12.14 -4.37 34.49
CA VAL A 705 -11.66 -4.24 35.89
C VAL A 705 -12.78 -4.47 36.93
N SER A 706 -13.71 -5.39 36.68
CA SER A 706 -14.76 -5.76 37.63
C SER A 706 -14.17 -6.72 38.67
N PRO A 707 -14.29 -6.42 39.97
CA PRO A 707 -13.96 -7.39 41.00
C PRO A 707 -15.02 -8.50 40.93
N ASN A 708 -14.61 -9.67 40.43
CA ASN A 708 -15.31 -10.98 40.33
C ASN A 708 -15.94 -11.29 38.94
N PRO A 709 -15.58 -12.43 38.32
CA PRO A 709 -16.32 -13.67 38.58
C PRO A 709 -15.43 -14.95 38.68
N ARG A 710 -15.38 -15.53 39.89
CA ARG A 710 -15.03 -16.91 40.29
C ARG A 710 -13.88 -17.60 39.52
N ILE A 711 -12.68 -17.33 40.02
CA ILE A 711 -11.43 -18.07 39.79
C ILE A 711 -11.70 -19.59 39.79
N SER A 712 -11.03 -20.34 38.91
CA SER A 712 -10.98 -21.81 39.00
C SER A 712 -10.63 -22.25 40.42
N THR A 713 -10.97 -23.48 40.83
CA THR A 713 -10.44 -24.01 42.11
C THR A 713 -8.92 -24.19 42.08
N ASP A 714 -8.30 -24.09 40.91
CA ASP A 714 -6.87 -23.89 40.72
C ASP A 714 -6.45 -22.47 41.12
N THR A 715 -5.84 -22.35 42.30
CA THR A 715 -5.33 -21.08 42.85
C THR A 715 -3.93 -20.71 42.32
N GLN A 716 -3.34 -21.55 41.45
CA GLN A 716 -2.02 -21.30 40.90
C GLN A 716 -2.01 -20.02 40.05
N ILE A 717 -0.99 -19.20 40.28
CA ILE A 717 -0.72 -18.00 39.51
C ILE A 717 0.21 -18.38 38.35
N TYR A 718 -0.28 -18.24 37.13
CA TYR A 718 0.46 -18.47 35.90
C TYR A 718 0.94 -17.11 35.38
N GLN A 719 2.05 -16.64 35.95
CA GLN A 719 2.68 -15.35 35.63
C GLN A 719 4.09 -15.55 35.09
N GLU A 720 4.50 -14.67 34.18
CA GLU A 720 5.92 -14.41 33.93
C GLU A 720 6.46 -13.44 34.99
N PRO A 721 7.77 -13.49 35.28
CA PRO A 721 8.44 -12.49 36.11
C PRO A 721 8.27 -11.05 35.60
N ALA A 722 7.88 -10.87 34.33
CA ALA A 722 7.72 -9.57 33.66
C ALA A 722 6.52 -9.52 32.68
N GLY A 723 5.44 -10.28 32.92
CA GLY A 723 4.29 -10.43 31.98
C GLY A 723 3.00 -9.69 32.38
N PRO A 724 2.00 -9.56 31.47
CA PRO A 724 0.70 -9.04 31.85
C PRO A 724 -0.04 -10.11 32.64
N SER A 725 -0.98 -9.69 33.45
CA SER A 725 -1.71 -10.65 34.28
C SER A 725 -2.88 -11.32 33.53
N THR A 726 -3.67 -10.59 32.71
CA THR A 726 -4.72 -11.18 31.84
C THR A 726 -4.18 -11.62 30.48
N VAL A 727 -4.11 -12.92 30.20
CA VAL A 727 -3.49 -13.48 28.98
C VAL A 727 -4.16 -14.77 28.53
N VAL A 728 -4.15 -15.03 27.22
CA VAL A 728 -4.33 -16.37 26.65
C VAL A 728 -2.96 -16.96 26.38
N LEU A 729 -2.65 -18.11 26.98
CA LEU A 729 -1.40 -18.86 26.78
C LEU A 729 -1.70 -20.10 25.92
N TYR A 730 -1.11 -20.19 24.73
CA TYR A 730 -1.16 -21.36 23.87
C TYR A 730 0.02 -22.28 24.13
N ARG A 731 -0.27 -23.52 24.51
CA ARG A 731 0.74 -24.56 24.71
C ARG A 731 0.62 -25.65 23.65
N PRO A 732 1.75 -26.15 23.11
CA PRO A 732 1.72 -27.34 22.25
C PRO A 732 1.15 -28.54 22.99
N LEU A 733 0.35 -29.38 22.34
CA LEU A 733 -0.16 -30.60 22.99
C LEU A 733 0.99 -31.53 23.43
N GLY A 734 0.80 -32.20 24.57
CA GLY A 734 1.82 -33.04 25.20
C GLY A 734 2.97 -32.30 25.90
N SER A 735 2.99 -30.96 25.90
CA SER A 735 3.97 -30.21 26.69
C SER A 735 3.66 -30.31 28.20
N ALA A 736 4.68 -30.10 29.04
CA ALA A 736 4.46 -29.90 30.47
C ALA A 736 3.56 -28.66 30.72
N SER A 737 2.84 -28.64 31.84
CA SER A 737 1.93 -27.54 32.20
C SER A 737 2.66 -26.23 32.53
N ASP A 738 3.94 -26.31 32.89
CA ASP A 738 4.90 -25.21 33.09
C ASP A 738 5.85 -25.03 31.89
N GLY A 739 5.63 -25.79 30.80
CA GLY A 739 6.43 -25.73 29.59
C GLY A 739 6.25 -24.44 28.78
N PRO A 740 7.10 -24.26 27.74
CA PRO A 740 7.13 -23.06 26.90
C PRO A 740 5.80 -22.86 26.15
N TYR A 741 5.46 -21.60 25.88
CA TYR A 741 4.13 -21.22 25.38
C TYR A 741 4.20 -19.98 24.49
N LEU A 742 3.13 -19.75 23.74
CA LEU A 742 2.86 -18.50 23.03
C LEU A 742 1.79 -17.74 23.77
N PHE A 743 1.94 -16.44 23.96
CA PHE A 743 0.94 -15.68 24.71
C PHE A 743 0.37 -14.50 23.95
N THR A 744 -0.86 -14.12 24.28
CA THR A 744 -1.53 -12.99 23.68
C THR A 744 -2.65 -12.40 24.53
N VAL A 745 -3.00 -11.14 24.22
CA VAL A 745 -4.23 -10.46 24.64
C VAL A 745 -5.13 -10.28 23.40
N GLY A 746 -5.44 -11.39 22.71
CA GLY A 746 -6.22 -11.37 21.47
C GLY A 746 -5.62 -12.22 20.35
N LYS A 747 -4.53 -11.76 19.72
CA LYS A 747 -3.86 -12.40 18.56
C LYS A 747 -2.44 -12.88 18.87
N ALA A 748 -2.11 -14.14 18.60
CA ALA A 748 -0.74 -14.65 18.69
C ALA A 748 -0.21 -15.08 17.32
N PRO A 749 1.03 -14.71 16.92
CA PRO A 749 1.70 -15.34 15.80
C PRO A 749 2.08 -16.78 16.17
N THR A 750 1.36 -17.75 15.61
CA THR A 750 1.51 -19.17 15.89
C THR A 750 1.93 -19.93 14.62
N PRO A 751 2.79 -20.96 14.71
CA PRO A 751 2.97 -21.88 13.60
C PRO A 751 1.64 -22.53 13.19
N SER A 752 1.39 -22.61 11.88
CA SER A 752 0.35 -23.44 11.30
C SER A 752 0.77 -24.91 11.28
N LEU A 753 -0.18 -25.79 10.96
CA LEU A 753 -0.05 -27.24 11.06
C LEU A 753 0.24 -27.72 12.50
N GLY A 754 -0.21 -26.93 13.49
CA GLY A 754 0.08 -27.12 14.90
C GLY A 754 -1.13 -27.61 15.71
N TYR A 755 -0.82 -28.12 16.91
CA TYR A 755 -1.79 -28.61 17.90
C TYR A 755 -1.59 -27.83 19.20
N TRP A 756 -2.63 -27.11 19.62
CA TRP A 756 -2.53 -26.11 20.67
C TRP A 756 -3.60 -26.31 21.75
N SER A 757 -3.26 -26.06 23.01
CA SER A 757 -4.22 -25.95 24.11
C SER A 757 -4.13 -24.54 24.71
N PRO A 758 -5.26 -23.80 24.81
CA PRO A 758 -5.28 -22.50 25.44
C PRO A 758 -5.45 -22.62 26.97
N LEU A 759 -4.70 -21.81 27.72
CA LEU A 759 -4.94 -21.48 29.12
C LEU A 759 -5.39 -20.02 29.21
N PHE A 760 -6.49 -19.78 29.90
CA PHE A 760 -7.08 -18.46 30.09
C PHE A 760 -6.79 -17.95 31.50
N THR A 761 -6.29 -16.71 31.64
CA THR A 761 -6.00 -16.08 32.94
C THR A 761 -6.73 -14.75 33.16
N ASP A 762 -6.98 -14.39 34.43
CA ASP A 762 -7.54 -13.10 34.88
C ASP A 762 -6.45 -12.02 35.04
N GLY A 763 -6.83 -10.82 35.46
CA GLY A 763 -5.91 -9.71 35.76
C GLY A 763 -4.94 -9.92 36.92
N THR A 764 -4.82 -11.13 37.45
CA THR A 764 -3.79 -11.55 38.41
C THR A 764 -3.00 -12.77 37.93
N GLY A 765 -3.17 -13.23 36.69
CA GLY A 765 -2.52 -14.44 36.17
C GLY A 765 -3.15 -15.72 36.69
N ARG A 766 -4.29 -15.65 37.40
CA ARG A 766 -5.00 -16.85 37.87
C ARG A 766 -5.86 -17.41 36.76
N ARG A 767 -5.97 -18.73 36.71
CA ARG A 767 -6.81 -19.42 35.74
C ARG A 767 -8.28 -19.03 35.92
N ILE A 768 -8.94 -18.71 34.79
CA ILE A 768 -10.38 -18.52 34.75
C ILE A 768 -11.09 -19.80 34.27
N ALA A 769 -12.34 -19.98 34.70
CA ALA A 769 -13.23 -21.04 34.26
C ALA A 769 -13.39 -21.06 32.72
N ALA A 770 -13.72 -22.22 32.14
CA ALA A 770 -14.02 -22.30 30.71
C ALA A 770 -15.26 -21.44 30.39
N LEU A 771 -15.18 -20.63 29.34
CA LEU A 771 -16.21 -19.64 29.01
C LEU A 771 -17.42 -20.33 28.34
N PRO A 772 -18.67 -19.96 28.68
CA PRO A 772 -19.88 -20.45 27.99
C PRO A 772 -19.95 -20.00 26.53
N TYR A 773 -19.13 -19.03 26.13
CA TYR A 773 -18.97 -18.61 24.75
C TYR A 773 -17.50 -18.32 24.47
N LEU A 774 -17.03 -18.78 23.32
CA LEU A 774 -15.67 -18.53 22.84
C LEU A 774 -15.69 -18.34 21.33
N ASP A 775 -15.01 -17.30 20.86
CA ASP A 775 -14.84 -17.03 19.43
C ASP A 775 -13.37 -17.22 19.05
N LEU A 776 -13.15 -18.02 18.02
CA LEU A 776 -11.83 -18.49 17.61
C LEU A 776 -11.67 -18.34 16.10
N ALA A 777 -10.51 -17.88 15.65
CA ALA A 777 -10.14 -17.84 14.24
C ALA A 777 -8.62 -17.99 14.08
N ILE A 778 -8.18 -18.45 12.90
CA ILE A 778 -6.81 -18.20 12.45
C ILE A 778 -6.90 -17.15 11.33
N LYS A 779 -6.26 -16.01 11.55
CA LYS A 779 -6.18 -14.90 10.58
C LYS A 779 -4.87 -14.98 9.82
N ASP A 780 -4.88 -14.42 8.61
CA ASP A 780 -3.76 -14.51 7.68
C ASP A 780 -3.32 -15.96 7.57
N ALA A 781 -4.27 -16.85 7.33
CA ALA A 781 -4.01 -18.18 6.83
C ALA A 781 -4.05 -18.10 5.28
N LYS A 782 -3.48 -19.08 4.60
CA LYS A 782 -3.84 -19.35 3.20
C LYS A 782 -4.38 -20.77 3.12
N ARG A 783 -4.77 -21.16 1.92
CA ARG A 783 -5.18 -22.52 1.57
C ARG A 783 -4.18 -23.54 2.10
N GLY A 784 -4.66 -24.31 3.06
CA GLY A 784 -3.93 -25.40 3.68
C GLY A 784 -3.32 -25.11 5.03
N ASP A 785 -3.41 -23.87 5.51
CA ASP A 785 -3.11 -23.57 6.91
C ASP A 785 -4.28 -24.02 7.79
N TRP A 786 -3.92 -24.78 8.83
CA TRP A 786 -4.86 -25.23 9.85
C TRP A 786 -4.14 -25.31 11.19
N ASN A 787 -4.91 -25.18 12.27
CA ASN A 787 -4.47 -25.48 13.62
C ASN A 787 -5.57 -26.28 14.33
N VAL A 788 -5.18 -27.27 15.13
CA VAL A 788 -6.13 -27.96 16.02
C VAL A 788 -6.02 -27.36 17.41
N VAL A 789 -7.15 -26.98 17.97
CA VAL A 789 -7.22 -26.31 19.27
C VAL A 789 -8.00 -27.19 20.24
N ALA A 790 -7.31 -27.67 21.27
CA ALA A 790 -7.86 -28.49 22.34
C ALA A 790 -8.25 -27.59 23.53
N ILE A 791 -9.52 -27.21 23.57
CA ILE A 791 -10.08 -26.28 24.53
C ILE A 791 -10.49 -27.07 25.79
N PRO A 792 -10.00 -26.69 26.97
CA PRO A 792 -10.39 -27.36 28.20
C PRO A 792 -11.87 -27.07 28.51
N VAL A 793 -12.69 -28.12 28.71
CA VAL A 793 -14.14 -28.00 28.99
C VAL A 793 -14.61 -29.01 30.05
N PRO A 794 -15.54 -28.67 30.96
CA PRO A 794 -16.06 -29.59 31.98
C PRO A 794 -16.77 -30.83 31.42
N ARG A 795 -16.93 -31.84 32.28
CA ARG A 795 -17.64 -33.09 31.94
C ARG A 795 -19.15 -32.85 31.94
N GLY A 796 -19.85 -33.39 30.94
CA GLY A 796 -21.31 -33.43 30.89
C GLY A 796 -21.99 -32.15 30.37
N VAL A 797 -21.21 -31.15 29.94
CA VAL A 797 -21.72 -29.94 29.29
C VAL A 797 -21.77 -30.15 27.78
N GLN A 798 -22.86 -29.72 27.15
CA GLN A 798 -23.02 -29.73 25.69
C GLN A 798 -22.49 -28.43 25.09
N TYR A 799 -21.78 -28.56 23.97
CA TYR A 799 -21.20 -27.44 23.22
C TYR A 799 -21.71 -27.45 21.79
N ASN A 800 -22.24 -26.32 21.35
CA ASN A 800 -22.56 -26.03 19.96
C ASN A 800 -21.38 -25.27 19.34
N VAL A 801 -20.82 -25.83 18.27
CA VAL A 801 -19.79 -25.18 17.46
C VAL A 801 -20.42 -24.76 16.15
N THR A 802 -20.38 -23.46 15.86
CA THR A 802 -20.93 -22.88 14.62
C THR A 802 -19.88 -22.07 13.89
N HIS A 803 -19.99 -21.99 12.57
CA HIS A 803 -19.18 -21.10 11.74
C HIS A 803 -20.01 -20.66 10.53
N GLU A 804 -20.03 -19.35 10.24
CA GLU A 804 -20.91 -18.76 9.20
C GLU A 804 -22.39 -19.20 9.31
N GLY A 805 -22.88 -19.40 10.54
CA GLY A 805 -24.25 -19.87 10.80
C GLY A 805 -24.47 -21.38 10.59
N VAL A 806 -23.45 -22.14 10.18
CA VAL A 806 -23.53 -23.60 10.04
C VAL A 806 -23.17 -24.29 11.35
N LEU A 807 -24.06 -25.16 11.85
CA LEU A 807 -23.83 -25.99 13.03
C LEU A 807 -22.99 -27.22 12.69
N PHE A 808 -21.89 -27.40 13.42
CA PHE A 808 -20.98 -28.53 13.23
C PHE A 808 -21.53 -29.79 13.91
N ARG A 809 -21.21 -30.94 13.33
CA ARG A 809 -21.56 -32.24 13.93
C ARG A 809 -20.44 -32.73 14.82
N GLN A 810 -20.78 -33.39 15.92
CA GLN A 810 -19.78 -34.07 16.75
C GLN A 810 -19.23 -35.29 16.00
N ALA A 811 -17.91 -35.37 15.85
CA ALA A 811 -17.21 -36.55 15.35
C ALA A 811 -17.29 -37.68 16.38
N SER A 812 -17.57 -38.90 15.93
CA SER A 812 -17.64 -40.09 16.79
C SER A 812 -16.26 -40.63 17.16
N ARG A 813 -15.24 -40.36 16.33
CA ARG A 813 -13.83 -40.71 16.57
C ARG A 813 -12.94 -39.50 16.34
N TRP A 814 -11.77 -39.50 16.98
CA TRP A 814 -10.76 -38.46 16.79
C TRP A 814 -10.30 -38.36 15.33
N GLU A 815 -10.14 -39.51 14.66
CA GLU A 815 -9.68 -39.58 13.28
C GLU A 815 -10.63 -38.89 12.29
N ASP A 816 -11.91 -38.76 12.66
CA ASP A 816 -12.96 -38.16 11.85
C ASP A 816 -13.08 -36.63 12.08
N LEU A 817 -12.22 -36.02 12.90
CA LEU A 817 -12.15 -34.57 13.06
C LEU A 817 -11.82 -33.89 11.71
N SER A 818 -12.63 -32.91 11.34
CA SER A 818 -12.60 -32.17 10.08
C SER A 818 -13.10 -30.73 10.26
N PRO A 819 -12.90 -29.82 9.28
CA PRO A 819 -13.40 -28.44 9.33
C PRO A 819 -14.92 -28.25 9.56
N SER A 820 -15.74 -29.29 9.38
CA SER A 820 -17.20 -29.24 9.59
C SER A 820 -17.67 -29.97 10.85
N THR A 821 -16.72 -30.36 11.69
CA THR A 821 -16.98 -31.21 12.87
C THR A 821 -16.16 -30.74 14.06
N TYR A 822 -16.59 -31.13 15.25
CA TYR A 822 -15.78 -31.01 16.47
C TYR A 822 -15.67 -32.37 17.14
N TRP A 823 -14.64 -32.58 17.96
CA TRP A 823 -14.49 -33.82 18.72
C TRP A 823 -14.41 -33.52 20.21
N TYR A 824 -15.21 -34.20 21.01
CA TYR A 824 -15.18 -34.07 22.46
C TYR A 824 -14.63 -35.34 23.10
N ASN A 825 -13.55 -35.20 23.86
CA ASN A 825 -12.94 -36.30 24.59
C ASN A 825 -13.35 -36.27 26.07
N ASN A 826 -14.28 -37.15 26.43
CA ASN A 826 -14.80 -37.33 27.79
C ASN A 826 -13.74 -37.75 28.83
N THR A 827 -12.64 -38.36 28.38
CA THR A 827 -11.60 -38.90 29.27
C THR A 827 -10.68 -37.80 29.76
N ASN A 828 -10.25 -36.90 28.87
CA ASN A 828 -9.34 -35.80 29.22
C ASN A 828 -10.03 -34.44 29.32
N GLN A 829 -11.35 -34.34 29.13
CA GLN A 829 -12.14 -33.11 29.31
C GLN A 829 -11.72 -31.97 28.37
N HIS A 830 -11.51 -32.29 27.10
CA HIS A 830 -11.15 -31.31 26.07
C HIS A 830 -12.08 -31.40 24.84
N LEU A 831 -12.45 -30.23 24.33
CA LEU A 831 -13.13 -30.03 23.05
C LEU A 831 -12.09 -29.66 21.98
N TYR A 832 -12.02 -30.44 20.91
CA TYR A 832 -11.08 -30.27 19.82
C TYR A 832 -11.81 -29.67 18.62
N VAL A 833 -11.28 -28.55 18.13
CA VAL A 833 -11.77 -27.86 16.94
C VAL A 833 -10.61 -27.69 15.98
N LEU A 834 -10.82 -28.08 14.72
CA LEU A 834 -9.90 -27.81 13.62
C LEU A 834 -10.29 -26.45 13.03
N VAL A 835 -9.38 -25.49 13.13
CA VAL A 835 -9.57 -24.11 12.68
C VAL A 835 -8.80 -23.91 11.39
N ASN A 836 -9.48 -23.47 10.33
CA ASN A 836 -8.89 -23.05 9.07
C ASN A 836 -9.68 -21.89 8.42
N GLU A 837 -9.06 -21.10 7.55
CA GLU A 837 -9.72 -19.94 6.90
C GLU A 837 -10.55 -20.34 5.66
N ASP A 838 -10.16 -21.41 4.96
CA ASP A 838 -10.66 -21.69 3.60
C ASP A 838 -11.91 -22.57 3.48
N PHE A 839 -12.50 -23.07 4.57
CA PHE A 839 -13.53 -24.10 4.45
C PHE A 839 -14.81 -23.61 3.75
N TRP A 840 -15.23 -22.36 3.98
CA TRP A 840 -16.48 -21.82 3.43
C TRP A 840 -16.29 -20.80 2.29
N ASN A 841 -15.20 -20.03 2.31
CA ASN A 841 -14.81 -19.15 1.21
C ASN A 841 -14.49 -19.90 -0.10
N PHE A 842 -14.22 -21.21 -0.03
CA PHE A 842 -14.09 -22.10 -1.18
C PHE A 842 -15.34 -22.09 -2.07
N TRP A 843 -16.52 -21.93 -1.47
CA TRP A 843 -17.79 -21.98 -2.20
C TRP A 843 -18.11 -20.68 -2.92
N PHE A 844 -17.61 -19.52 -2.46
CA PHE A 844 -18.03 -18.23 -2.99
C PHE A 844 -17.02 -17.58 -3.96
N PHE A 845 -15.70 -17.76 -3.79
CA PHE A 845 -14.71 -17.08 -4.64
C PHE A 845 -13.35 -17.84 -4.73
N PRO A 846 -13.06 -18.57 -5.82
CA PRO A 846 -11.79 -19.28 -5.99
C PRO A 846 -10.56 -18.37 -6.14
N TYR A 847 -10.74 -17.04 -6.26
CA TYR A 847 -9.70 -16.06 -6.60
C TYR A 847 -9.29 -15.11 -5.46
N ARG A 848 -9.85 -15.23 -4.25
CA ARG A 848 -9.40 -14.42 -3.11
C ARG A 848 -8.06 -14.94 -2.58
N ASN A 849 -6.98 -14.57 -3.27
CA ASN A 849 -5.63 -14.56 -2.70
C ASN A 849 -5.35 -13.22 -1.97
N GLN A 850 -6.40 -12.44 -1.72
CA GLN A 850 -6.35 -11.10 -1.17
C GLN A 850 -6.84 -11.14 0.27
N SER A 851 -5.91 -11.12 1.23
CA SER A 851 -6.15 -10.72 2.62
C SER A 851 -6.37 -9.19 2.70
N SER A 852 -7.24 -8.64 1.84
CA SER A 852 -7.37 -7.21 1.55
C SER A 852 -8.29 -6.45 2.52
N GLY A 853 -8.32 -6.85 3.79
CA GLY A 853 -9.28 -6.31 4.76
C GLY A 853 -8.64 -5.65 5.97
N GLY A 854 -7.97 -4.51 5.80
CA GLY A 854 -7.63 -3.61 6.89
C GLY A 854 -8.88 -2.91 7.44
N TYR A 855 -8.95 -2.81 8.76
CA TYR A 855 -9.92 -2.09 9.62
C TYR A 855 -11.45 -2.26 9.37
N ASP A 856 -11.99 -2.11 8.16
CA ASP A 856 -13.44 -2.19 7.87
C ASP A 856 -14.03 -3.60 8.09
N HIS A 857 -13.21 -4.64 8.03
CA HIS A 857 -13.62 -5.99 8.37
C HIS A 857 -13.81 -6.25 9.88
N TRP A 858 -13.40 -5.34 10.77
CA TRP A 858 -13.54 -5.53 12.22
C TRP A 858 -14.95 -5.37 12.75
N GLN A 859 -15.81 -4.61 12.07
CA GLN A 859 -17.13 -4.27 12.62
C GLN A 859 -18.29 -5.06 12.04
N VAL A 860 -18.12 -5.77 10.90
CA VAL A 860 -19.29 -6.27 10.17
C VAL A 860 -19.17 -7.68 9.56
N THR A 861 -17.98 -8.30 9.45
CA THR A 861 -17.80 -9.53 8.64
C THR A 861 -16.66 -10.46 9.12
N MET A 862 -16.44 -10.62 10.42
CA MET A 862 -15.46 -11.60 10.91
C MET A 862 -16.10 -13.00 11.07
N ASP A 863 -15.68 -13.95 10.24
CA ASP A 863 -16.13 -15.35 10.29
C ASP A 863 -15.41 -16.13 11.39
N PHE A 864 -15.94 -16.06 12.62
CA PHE A 864 -15.41 -16.81 13.76
C PHE A 864 -15.97 -18.22 13.83
N TYR A 865 -15.15 -19.16 14.30
CA TYR A 865 -15.64 -20.39 14.92
C TYR A 865 -16.21 -20.02 16.28
N GLN A 866 -17.53 -20.07 16.38
CA GLN A 866 -18.31 -19.71 17.56
C GLN A 866 -18.60 -20.96 18.36
N ILE A 867 -18.05 -21.03 19.55
CA ILE A 867 -18.28 -22.13 20.49
C ILE A 867 -19.22 -21.60 21.56
N ARG A 868 -20.34 -22.29 21.78
CA ARG A 868 -21.39 -21.88 22.72
C ARG A 868 -21.77 -23.09 23.58
N ALA A 869 -21.87 -22.90 24.89
CA ALA A 869 -22.24 -23.94 25.85
C ALA A 869 -23.63 -23.65 26.43
N ASP A 870 -24.36 -24.69 26.85
CA ASP A 870 -25.64 -24.54 27.55
C ASP A 870 -25.54 -24.39 29.08
N CYS A 871 -24.33 -24.14 29.61
CA CYS A 871 -24.04 -24.02 31.04
C CYS A 871 -23.98 -22.57 31.52
N SER A 872 -24.31 -22.34 32.80
CA SER A 872 -23.96 -21.09 33.50
C SER A 872 -22.46 -21.00 33.75
N LEU A 873 -21.91 -19.80 33.97
CA LEU A 873 -20.48 -19.59 34.25
C LEU A 873 -19.94 -20.50 35.38
N ASP A 874 -20.74 -20.74 36.42
CA ASP A 874 -20.39 -21.62 37.55
C ASP A 874 -20.33 -23.09 37.12
N GLN A 875 -21.26 -23.51 36.26
CA GLN A 875 -21.34 -24.87 35.72
C GLN A 875 -20.28 -25.14 34.65
N CYS A 876 -19.82 -24.11 33.94
CA CYS A 876 -18.76 -24.22 32.95
C CYS A 876 -17.34 -24.26 33.57
N SER A 877 -17.22 -24.16 34.90
CA SER A 877 -15.93 -24.16 35.60
C SER A 877 -15.27 -25.54 35.65
N LEU A 878 -13.95 -25.56 35.47
CA LEU A 878 -13.13 -26.77 35.56
C LEU A 878 -12.47 -26.85 36.94
N PRO A 879 -12.74 -27.90 37.74
CA PRO A 879 -12.04 -28.13 38.98
C PRO A 879 -10.64 -28.73 38.73
N GLY A 880 -9.64 -28.29 39.50
CA GLY A 880 -8.28 -28.86 39.49
C GLY A 880 -7.28 -28.13 38.57
N ALA A 881 -6.02 -28.55 38.62
CA ALA A 881 -4.89 -27.91 37.91
C ALA A 881 -5.08 -27.88 36.38
N TYR A 882 -4.50 -26.88 35.70
CA TYR A 882 -4.44 -26.88 34.24
C TYR A 882 -3.59 -28.04 33.71
N VAL A 883 -4.15 -28.81 32.77
CA VAL A 883 -3.48 -29.95 32.15
C VAL A 883 -3.50 -29.76 30.64
N VAL A 884 -2.32 -29.76 30.03
CA VAL A 884 -2.18 -29.87 28.58
C VAL A 884 -2.45 -31.33 28.20
N PRO A 885 -3.42 -31.63 27.33
CA PRO A 885 -3.71 -33.03 26.99
C PRO A 885 -2.53 -33.62 26.20
N PRO A 886 -2.26 -34.93 26.34
CA PRO A 886 -1.22 -35.58 25.55
C PRO A 886 -1.57 -35.51 24.06
N MET A 887 -0.53 -35.50 23.22
CA MET A 887 -0.72 -35.64 21.78
C MET A 887 -1.44 -36.97 21.47
N PRO A 888 -2.55 -36.98 20.74
CA PRO A 888 -3.22 -38.22 20.34
C PRO A 888 -2.28 -39.15 19.56
N SER A 889 -2.44 -40.47 19.74
CA SER A 889 -1.57 -41.48 19.10
C SER A 889 -1.77 -41.61 17.59
N THR A 890 -2.87 -41.07 17.07
CA THR A 890 -3.20 -41.03 15.63
C THR A 890 -3.45 -39.59 15.19
N ILE A 891 -3.42 -39.33 13.88
CA ILE A 891 -3.68 -38.02 13.29
C ILE A 891 -5.02 -38.07 12.53
N PRO A 892 -5.88 -37.02 12.60
CA PRO A 892 -7.11 -36.95 11.82
C PRO A 892 -6.86 -37.16 10.33
N TYR A 893 -7.77 -37.87 9.67
CA TYR A 893 -7.59 -38.31 8.29
C TYR A 893 -7.29 -37.16 7.32
N VAL A 894 -7.97 -36.01 7.49
CA VAL A 894 -7.79 -34.82 6.64
C VAL A 894 -6.50 -34.04 6.91
N LEU A 895 -5.74 -34.43 7.96
CA LEU A 895 -4.51 -33.79 8.40
C LEU A 895 -3.27 -34.69 8.22
N ARG A 896 -3.44 -35.91 7.71
CA ARG A 896 -2.31 -36.82 7.40
C ARG A 896 -1.63 -36.33 6.11
N TYR A 897 -0.30 -36.27 6.11
CA TYR A 897 0.47 -35.89 4.92
C TYR A 897 1.89 -36.46 4.94
N ASP A 898 2.50 -36.49 3.75
CA ASP A 898 3.94 -36.71 3.57
C ASP A 898 4.66 -35.38 3.34
N LYS A 899 5.86 -35.28 3.90
CA LYS A 899 6.72 -34.09 3.82
C LYS A 899 7.77 -34.31 2.74
N TYR A 900 7.78 -33.43 1.77
CA TYR A 900 8.77 -33.39 0.71
C TYR A 900 9.52 -32.07 0.75
N ARG A 901 10.81 -32.12 0.44
CA ARG A 901 11.66 -30.94 0.34
C ARG A 901 12.45 -30.94 -0.96
N LEU A 902 12.60 -29.76 -1.54
CA LEU A 902 13.41 -29.53 -2.74
C LEU A 902 14.37 -28.37 -2.47
N LYS A 903 15.61 -28.48 -2.96
CA LYS A 903 16.57 -27.36 -3.01
C LYS A 903 16.82 -26.99 -4.46
N PHE A 904 16.74 -25.70 -4.77
CA PHE A 904 16.92 -25.21 -6.14
C PHE A 904 18.40 -25.15 -6.54
N LYS A 905 18.62 -25.32 -7.84
CA LYS A 905 19.87 -25.09 -8.55
C LYS A 905 19.57 -24.25 -9.78
N THR A 906 20.58 -23.53 -10.30
CA THR A 906 20.51 -22.94 -11.64
C THR A 906 20.41 -24.05 -12.70
N PRO A 907 19.98 -23.76 -13.93
CA PRO A 907 19.98 -24.74 -15.03
C PRO A 907 21.37 -25.32 -15.31
N THR A 908 22.43 -24.57 -14.99
CA THR A 908 23.84 -25.00 -15.12
C THR A 908 24.31 -25.88 -13.95
N GLY A 909 23.43 -26.20 -12.99
CA GLY A 909 23.70 -27.08 -11.86
C GLY A 909 24.35 -26.42 -10.65
N GLN A 910 24.56 -25.09 -10.67
CA GLN A 910 25.07 -24.35 -9.52
C GLN A 910 24.00 -24.29 -8.42
N ALA A 911 24.38 -24.48 -7.17
CA ALA A 911 23.45 -24.33 -6.06
C ALA A 911 22.91 -22.89 -6.06
N ALA A 912 21.58 -22.75 -6.12
CA ALA A 912 20.95 -21.45 -5.89
C ALA A 912 20.93 -21.26 -4.39
N ALA A 913 21.95 -20.57 -3.87
CA ALA A 913 22.13 -20.34 -2.45
C ALA A 913 20.78 -19.90 -1.85
N GLU A 914 20.38 -20.58 -0.78
CA GLU A 914 19.20 -20.23 0.01
C GLU A 914 17.83 -20.56 -0.61
N SER A 915 17.72 -21.03 -1.85
CA SER A 915 16.40 -21.30 -2.50
C SER A 915 15.90 -22.73 -2.31
N GLN A 916 14.64 -22.91 -1.89
CA GLN A 916 14.04 -24.22 -1.58
C GLN A 916 12.51 -24.25 -1.64
N VAL A 917 11.91 -25.45 -1.60
CA VAL A 917 10.45 -25.65 -1.55
C VAL A 917 10.11 -26.70 -0.50
N TYR A 918 9.11 -26.38 0.32
CA TYR A 918 8.40 -27.34 1.16
C TYR A 918 7.11 -27.76 0.44
N LEU A 919 6.88 -29.07 0.34
CA LEU A 919 5.68 -29.66 -0.25
C LEU A 919 5.08 -30.65 0.74
N GLN A 920 3.80 -30.48 1.06
CA GLN A 920 2.99 -31.39 1.86
C GLN A 920 2.00 -32.10 0.96
N LEU A 921 2.08 -33.42 0.88
CA LEU A 921 1.15 -34.22 0.09
C LEU A 921 0.12 -34.89 0.99
N TYR A 922 -1.15 -34.49 0.85
CA TYR A 922 -2.28 -35.00 1.60
C TYR A 922 -3.03 -36.06 0.78
N PRO A 923 -3.15 -37.33 1.25
CA PRO A 923 -4.05 -38.33 0.65
C PRO A 923 -5.53 -37.93 0.79
N SER A 924 -5.87 -37.22 1.88
CA SER A 924 -7.16 -36.55 2.08
C SER A 924 -6.90 -35.23 2.79
N SER A 925 -7.60 -34.17 2.40
CA SER A 925 -7.34 -32.81 2.85
C SER A 925 -8.63 -32.05 3.19
N VAL A 926 -8.47 -30.84 3.73
CA VAL A 926 -9.58 -29.90 3.95
C VAL A 926 -10.28 -29.45 2.66
N LEU A 927 -9.70 -29.71 1.48
CA LEU A 927 -10.34 -29.51 0.17
C LEU A 927 -11.20 -30.71 -0.26
N GLU A 928 -11.45 -31.68 0.60
CA GLU A 928 -12.18 -32.91 0.26
C GLU A 928 -11.48 -33.67 -0.89
N GLY A 929 -10.32 -34.27 -0.59
CA GLY A 929 -9.59 -35.20 -1.48
C GLY A 929 -8.08 -34.97 -1.50
N PRO A 930 -7.34 -35.69 -2.38
CA PRO A 930 -5.89 -35.53 -2.50
C PRO A 930 -5.50 -34.10 -2.86
N ALA A 931 -4.58 -33.53 -2.09
CA ALA A 931 -4.09 -32.18 -2.30
C ALA A 931 -2.60 -32.08 -2.00
N ALA A 932 -1.96 -31.07 -2.58
CA ALA A 932 -0.62 -30.65 -2.21
C ALA A 932 -0.70 -29.24 -1.63
N GLY A 933 -0.23 -29.07 -0.40
CA GLY A 933 0.19 -27.76 0.11
C GLY A 933 1.64 -27.54 -0.27
N PHE A 934 2.02 -26.32 -0.62
CA PHE A 934 3.42 -26.00 -0.89
C PHE A 934 3.78 -24.61 -0.36
N GLN A 935 5.04 -24.43 0.00
CA GLN A 935 5.67 -23.15 0.30
C GLN A 935 6.98 -23.08 -0.46
N ILE A 936 7.08 -22.13 -1.39
CA ILE A 936 8.25 -21.96 -2.25
C ILE A 936 9.08 -20.81 -1.69
N TRP A 937 10.40 -20.89 -1.87
CA TRP A 937 11.34 -19.80 -1.68
C TRP A 937 12.41 -19.83 -2.77
N HIS A 938 12.54 -18.73 -3.53
CA HIS A 938 13.57 -18.54 -4.53
C HIS A 938 14.19 -17.12 -4.59
N ASN A 939 15.50 -17.00 -4.76
CA ASN A 939 16.17 -15.69 -4.88
C ASN A 939 16.22 -15.12 -6.31
N VAL A 940 15.30 -15.52 -7.19
CA VAL A 940 15.23 -15.02 -8.58
C VAL A 940 14.91 -13.51 -8.60
N PRO A 941 15.75 -12.67 -9.27
CA PRO A 941 15.46 -11.25 -9.44
C PRO A 941 14.25 -11.03 -10.37
N GLY A 942 13.28 -10.22 -9.95
CA GLY A 942 12.11 -9.84 -10.74
C GLY A 942 10.88 -9.72 -9.83
N GLY A 943 10.31 -8.51 -9.71
CA GLY A 943 9.14 -8.25 -8.86
C GLY A 943 7.98 -9.23 -9.13
N SER A 944 6.98 -9.25 -8.24
CA SER A 944 6.04 -10.36 -8.02
C SER A 944 5.11 -10.82 -9.17
N VAL A 945 5.39 -10.55 -10.46
CA VAL A 945 4.45 -10.76 -11.57
C VAL A 945 5.00 -11.49 -12.81
N ASP A 946 6.32 -11.71 -12.93
CA ASP A 946 6.91 -12.26 -14.17
C ASP A 946 7.44 -13.71 -14.04
N LEU A 947 7.06 -14.46 -12.99
CA LEU A 947 7.53 -15.82 -12.74
C LEU A 947 6.39 -16.84 -12.54
N TYR A 948 6.59 -18.07 -13.01
CA TYR A 948 5.74 -19.20 -12.64
C TYR A 948 6.55 -20.42 -12.23
N ALA A 949 5.95 -21.22 -11.35
CA ALA A 949 6.43 -22.52 -10.92
C ALA A 949 5.81 -23.60 -11.80
N SER A 950 6.65 -24.34 -12.52
CA SER A 950 6.25 -25.51 -13.30
C SER A 950 6.68 -26.79 -12.59
N TRP A 951 5.79 -27.78 -12.59
CA TRP A 951 5.98 -29.06 -11.91
C TRP A 951 5.99 -30.16 -12.97
N GLU A 952 7.03 -30.97 -13.00
CA GLU A 952 7.32 -31.89 -14.10
C GLU A 952 7.63 -33.29 -13.58
N ASP A 953 7.16 -34.31 -14.29
CA ASP A 953 7.65 -35.67 -14.11
C ASP A 953 8.94 -35.86 -14.91
N ARG A 954 10.07 -35.96 -14.20
CA ARG A 954 11.40 -36.11 -14.80
C ARG A 954 11.52 -37.36 -15.68
N SER A 955 10.74 -38.40 -15.42
CA SER A 955 10.82 -39.66 -16.16
C SER A 955 10.12 -39.59 -17.52
N THR A 956 9.07 -38.77 -17.63
CA THR A 956 8.25 -38.65 -18.85
C THR A 956 8.36 -37.29 -19.54
N GLY A 957 8.93 -36.28 -18.86
CA GLY A 957 8.98 -34.89 -19.32
C GLY A 957 7.63 -34.18 -19.30
N LEU A 958 6.61 -34.79 -18.67
CA LEU A 958 5.25 -34.25 -18.66
C LEU A 958 5.11 -33.15 -17.61
N ILE A 959 4.62 -31.97 -18.02
CA ILE A 959 4.19 -30.92 -17.08
C ILE A 959 2.91 -31.38 -16.39
N LEU A 960 2.98 -31.51 -15.06
CA LEU A 960 1.91 -31.98 -14.19
C LEU A 960 1.10 -30.83 -13.59
N ALA A 961 1.71 -29.65 -13.43
CA ALA A 961 1.10 -28.45 -12.84
C ALA A 961 1.88 -27.19 -13.23
N ASP A 962 1.20 -26.04 -13.28
CA ASP A 962 1.83 -24.71 -13.28
C ASP A 962 1.11 -23.79 -12.30
N ASN A 963 1.86 -22.91 -11.64
CA ASN A 963 1.31 -21.90 -10.73
C ASN A 963 2.06 -20.57 -10.90
N VAL A 964 1.33 -19.47 -11.10
CA VAL A 964 1.93 -18.13 -11.05
C VAL A 964 2.39 -17.87 -9.63
N ILE A 965 3.64 -17.45 -9.48
CA ILE A 965 4.24 -17.16 -8.18
C ILE A 965 4.87 -15.78 -8.24
N GLY A 966 4.56 -14.94 -7.26
CA GLY A 966 5.41 -13.78 -7.00
C GLY A 966 6.74 -14.21 -6.38
N GLN A 967 7.66 -13.27 -6.14
CA GLN A 967 8.72 -13.46 -5.15
C GLN A 967 8.05 -13.85 -3.81
N THR A 968 8.56 -14.87 -3.14
CA THR A 968 7.73 -15.98 -2.62
C THR A 968 7.50 -16.03 -1.11
N ALA A 969 6.26 -16.34 -0.70
CA ALA A 969 5.89 -17.29 0.37
C ALA A 969 4.36 -17.53 0.36
N SER A 970 3.81 -18.01 -0.75
CA SER A 970 2.41 -18.44 -0.78
C SER A 970 2.31 -19.88 -0.30
N THR A 971 1.69 -20.13 0.86
CA THR A 971 1.02 -21.42 1.07
C THR A 971 -0.20 -21.44 0.17
N SER A 972 -0.29 -22.43 -0.70
CA SER A 972 -1.50 -22.65 -1.48
C SER A 972 -1.69 -24.14 -1.58
N MET A 973 -2.84 -24.60 -1.10
CA MET A 973 -3.27 -25.96 -1.35
C MET A 973 -3.94 -26.04 -2.71
N ILE A 974 -3.43 -26.94 -3.53
CA ILE A 974 -4.01 -27.33 -4.81
C ILE A 974 -4.45 -28.77 -4.75
N ARG A 975 -5.58 -29.10 -5.36
CA ARG A 975 -5.94 -30.50 -5.60
C ARG A 975 -4.94 -31.08 -6.60
N ILE A 976 -4.56 -32.34 -6.41
CA ILE A 976 -3.53 -33.00 -7.24
C ILE A 976 -4.08 -34.20 -7.99
N SER A 977 -3.48 -34.47 -9.15
CA SER A 977 -3.75 -35.68 -9.91
C SER A 977 -3.02 -36.88 -9.33
N ARG A 978 -3.46 -38.09 -9.69
CA ARG A 978 -2.70 -39.31 -9.38
C ARG A 978 -1.29 -39.28 -9.97
N ALA A 979 -1.12 -38.74 -11.18
CA ALA A 979 0.19 -38.68 -11.83
C ALA A 979 1.17 -37.77 -11.06
N PHE A 980 0.70 -36.62 -10.58
CA PHE A 980 1.47 -35.75 -9.69
C PHE A 980 1.87 -36.47 -8.41
N TRP A 981 0.91 -37.13 -7.76
CA TRP A 981 1.16 -37.87 -6.52
C TRP A 981 2.17 -39.01 -6.75
N GLN A 982 1.99 -39.80 -7.80
CA GLN A 982 2.89 -40.90 -8.13
C GLN A 982 4.31 -40.40 -8.43
N ALA A 983 4.47 -39.33 -9.21
CA ALA A 983 5.77 -38.74 -9.50
C ALA A 983 6.50 -38.28 -8.22
N ALA A 984 5.77 -37.76 -7.23
CA ALA A 984 6.35 -37.39 -5.93
C ALA A 984 6.86 -38.63 -5.18
N VAL A 985 6.02 -39.66 -5.07
CA VAL A 985 6.36 -40.93 -4.38
C VAL A 985 7.55 -41.63 -5.05
N ASP A 986 7.61 -41.61 -6.38
CA ASP A 986 8.68 -42.25 -7.16
C ASP A 986 10.00 -41.44 -7.16
N GLY A 987 10.04 -40.27 -6.53
CA GLY A 987 11.22 -39.38 -6.53
C GLY A 987 11.52 -38.77 -7.91
N ASN A 988 10.51 -38.66 -8.77
CA ASN A 988 10.61 -38.11 -10.12
C ASN A 988 9.95 -36.73 -10.26
N LEU A 989 9.28 -36.22 -9.22
CA LEU A 989 8.69 -34.88 -9.24
C LEU A 989 9.78 -33.81 -9.17
N GLN A 990 9.87 -33.04 -10.24
CA GLN A 990 10.74 -31.90 -10.42
C GLN A 990 9.91 -30.62 -10.36
N MET A 991 10.55 -29.54 -9.94
CA MET A 991 9.97 -28.20 -10.05
C MET A 991 10.99 -27.23 -10.61
N SER A 992 10.48 -26.33 -11.45
CA SER A 992 11.24 -25.29 -12.13
C SER A 992 10.60 -23.92 -11.90
N ILE A 993 11.41 -22.91 -11.61
CA ILE A 993 11.00 -21.50 -11.66
C ILE A 993 11.32 -21.00 -13.05
N ARG A 994 10.33 -20.44 -13.74
CA ARG A 994 10.43 -20.04 -15.15
C ARG A 994 9.99 -18.59 -15.33
N SER A 995 10.62 -17.90 -16.29
CA SER A 995 10.24 -16.56 -16.74
C SER A 995 8.94 -16.60 -17.54
N VAL A 996 8.02 -15.67 -17.27
CA VAL A 996 6.79 -15.49 -18.04
C VAL A 996 7.07 -14.85 -19.41
N VAL A 997 8.14 -14.06 -19.52
CA VAL A 997 8.47 -13.31 -20.75
C VAL A 997 8.90 -14.23 -21.88
N ASP A 998 9.71 -15.25 -21.57
CA ASP A 998 10.37 -16.09 -22.57
C ASP A 998 10.32 -17.60 -22.26
N GLY A 999 9.69 -18.01 -21.14
CA GLY A 999 9.57 -19.41 -20.72
C GLY A 999 10.89 -20.03 -20.23
N SER A 1000 11.97 -19.24 -20.17
CA SER A 1000 13.28 -19.74 -19.78
C SER A 1000 13.26 -20.27 -18.35
N GLN A 1001 13.92 -21.39 -18.13
CA GLN A 1001 14.08 -21.98 -16.80
C GLN A 1001 15.17 -21.23 -16.05
N LEU A 1002 14.83 -20.69 -14.88
CA LEU A 1002 15.72 -19.85 -14.06
C LEU A 1002 16.27 -20.64 -12.87
N LEU A 1003 15.43 -21.47 -12.25
CA LEU A 1003 15.82 -22.39 -11.19
C LEU A 1003 15.14 -23.74 -11.38
N VAL A 1004 15.75 -24.79 -10.84
CA VAL A 1004 15.24 -26.15 -10.93
C VAL A 1004 15.68 -27.01 -9.76
N GLY A 1005 14.83 -27.93 -9.31
CA GLY A 1005 15.18 -28.93 -8.31
C GLY A 1005 14.27 -30.14 -8.35
N VAL A 1006 14.61 -31.18 -7.60
CA VAL A 1006 13.84 -32.43 -7.49
C VAL A 1006 13.41 -32.62 -6.04
N PHE A 1007 12.17 -33.02 -5.82
CA PHE A 1007 11.65 -33.29 -4.48
C PHE A 1007 12.21 -34.57 -3.91
N GLN A 1008 12.52 -34.52 -2.61
CA GLN A 1008 12.94 -35.66 -1.81
C GLN A 1008 11.94 -35.83 -0.67
N LEU A 1009 11.46 -37.06 -0.49
CA LEU A 1009 10.63 -37.45 0.65
C LEU A 1009 11.49 -37.42 1.92
N GLU A 1010 11.05 -36.70 2.95
CA GLU A 1010 11.82 -36.56 4.19
C GLU A 1010 11.85 -37.85 5.03
N ASP A 1011 10.79 -38.67 4.96
CA ASP A 1011 10.72 -40.01 5.55
C ASP A 1011 10.65 -41.07 4.45
N PRO A 1012 11.80 -41.60 3.98
CA PRO A 1012 11.84 -42.50 2.82
C PRO A 1012 11.33 -43.92 3.14
N THR A 1013 10.96 -44.22 4.38
CA THR A 1013 10.60 -45.59 4.78
C THR A 1013 9.17 -45.96 4.41
N ALA A 1014 8.28 -44.96 4.34
CA ALA A 1014 6.89 -45.16 3.98
C ALA A 1014 6.29 -43.87 3.41
N ALA A 1015 5.40 -44.02 2.42
CA ALA A 1015 4.66 -42.92 1.84
C ALA A 1015 3.18 -43.29 1.69
N PHE A 1016 2.32 -42.28 1.60
CA PHE A 1016 1.01 -42.44 1.03
C PHE A 1016 1.17 -42.67 -0.47
N VAL A 1017 0.69 -43.80 -0.96
CA VAL A 1017 0.78 -44.18 -2.38
C VAL A 1017 -0.59 -44.05 -3.02
N PRO A 1018 -0.71 -43.43 -4.21
CA PRO A 1018 -2.01 -43.32 -4.86
C PRO A 1018 -2.50 -44.71 -5.31
N PRO A 1019 -3.82 -45.00 -5.20
CA PRO A 1019 -4.39 -46.29 -5.62
C PRO A 1019 -4.16 -46.53 -7.12
N SER A 1020 -4.04 -47.77 -7.57
CA SER A 1020 -3.82 -48.11 -8.99
C SER A 1020 -4.92 -47.56 -9.92
N SER A 1021 -4.56 -47.04 -11.09
CA SER A 1021 -5.50 -46.58 -12.13
C SER A 1021 -5.66 -47.60 -13.25
N PRO A 1022 -6.88 -47.84 -13.76
CA PRO A 1022 -7.06 -48.54 -15.03
C PRO A 1022 -6.39 -47.79 -16.18
N SER A 1023 -5.68 -48.51 -17.06
CA SER A 1023 -5.11 -47.91 -18.28
C SER A 1023 -6.24 -47.50 -19.21
N ALA A 1024 -6.24 -46.23 -19.64
CA ALA A 1024 -7.33 -45.66 -20.42
C ALA A 1024 -7.55 -46.33 -21.78
N CYS A 1025 -6.49 -46.88 -22.36
CA CYS A 1025 -6.52 -47.44 -23.72
C CYS A 1025 -6.27 -48.94 -23.76
N ALA A 1026 -6.07 -49.59 -22.60
CA ALA A 1026 -6.03 -51.04 -22.53
C ALA A 1026 -7.44 -51.61 -22.41
N LYS A 1027 -7.70 -52.73 -23.09
CA LYS A 1027 -8.91 -53.52 -22.85
C LYS A 1027 -8.88 -54.02 -21.39
N PRO A 1028 -9.92 -53.75 -20.58
CA PRO A 1028 -9.95 -54.25 -19.21
C PRO A 1028 -9.94 -55.77 -19.15
N ALA A 1029 -9.36 -56.33 -18.08
CA ALA A 1029 -9.31 -57.78 -17.85
C ALA A 1029 -10.68 -58.39 -17.45
N TYR A 1030 -11.69 -57.55 -17.19
CA TYR A 1030 -13.04 -57.93 -16.79
C TYR A 1030 -14.06 -57.71 -17.93
N GLU A 1031 -15.22 -58.37 -17.85
CA GLU A 1031 -16.28 -58.24 -18.87
C GLU A 1031 -16.88 -56.82 -18.84
N ILE A 1032 -17.07 -56.25 -20.04
CA ILE A 1032 -17.66 -54.93 -20.26
C ILE A 1032 -18.80 -54.99 -21.28
N MET A 1033 -19.78 -54.11 -21.14
CA MET A 1033 -20.79 -53.80 -22.13
C MET A 1033 -20.59 -52.35 -22.59
N SER A 1034 -20.03 -52.16 -23.78
CA SER A 1034 -19.73 -50.83 -24.31
C SER A 1034 -21.00 -50.07 -24.70
N VAL A 1035 -21.07 -48.78 -24.34
CA VAL A 1035 -22.10 -47.85 -24.79
C VAL A 1035 -21.52 -46.89 -25.82
N TYR A 1036 -20.36 -46.27 -25.52
CA TYR A 1036 -19.67 -45.32 -26.40
C TYR A 1036 -18.15 -45.46 -26.30
N ASN A 1037 -17.46 -45.56 -27.44
CA ASN A 1037 -16.00 -45.58 -27.57
C ASN A 1037 -15.61 -44.94 -28.91
N GLY A 1038 -15.69 -43.62 -29.03
CA GLY A 1038 -15.51 -42.88 -30.29
C GLY A 1038 -16.70 -42.97 -31.27
N SER A 1039 -17.52 -44.01 -31.13
CA SER A 1039 -18.85 -44.15 -31.71
C SER A 1039 -19.76 -44.94 -30.75
N PHE A 1040 -21.07 -44.86 -30.92
CA PHE A 1040 -22.01 -45.71 -30.18
C PHE A 1040 -21.88 -47.17 -30.60
N ALA A 1041 -21.90 -48.09 -29.63
CA ALA A 1041 -21.65 -49.51 -29.86
C ALA A 1041 -22.78 -50.26 -30.60
N SER A 1042 -23.96 -49.65 -30.73
CA SER A 1042 -25.13 -50.17 -31.42
C SER A 1042 -25.94 -49.02 -32.03
N THR A 1043 -26.62 -49.27 -33.15
CA THR A 1043 -27.55 -48.32 -33.78
C THR A 1043 -28.73 -47.94 -32.88
N ASN A 1044 -28.99 -48.73 -31.85
CA ASN A 1044 -30.03 -48.46 -30.85
C ASN A 1044 -29.61 -47.41 -29.82
N TYR A 1045 -28.31 -47.15 -29.64
CA TYR A 1045 -27.79 -46.07 -28.79
C TYR A 1045 -27.58 -44.82 -29.67
N THR A 1046 -28.14 -43.66 -29.32
CA THR A 1046 -27.89 -42.40 -30.04
C THR A 1046 -27.51 -41.24 -29.13
N ALA A 1047 -26.71 -40.34 -29.68
CA ALA A 1047 -26.55 -39.00 -29.13
C ALA A 1047 -27.80 -38.18 -29.47
N PRO A 1048 -28.42 -37.45 -28.51
CA PRO A 1048 -29.39 -36.42 -28.85
C PRO A 1048 -28.79 -35.37 -29.80
N THR A 1049 -29.66 -34.71 -30.58
CA THR A 1049 -29.30 -33.80 -31.69
C THR A 1049 -28.46 -32.57 -31.30
N ASN A 1050 -28.22 -32.35 -30.01
CA ASN A 1050 -27.47 -31.24 -29.42
C ASN A 1050 -26.07 -31.62 -28.90
N ILE A 1051 -25.60 -32.86 -29.10
CA ILE A 1051 -24.26 -33.29 -28.69
C ILE A 1051 -23.26 -33.11 -29.85
N GLN A 1052 -22.21 -32.34 -29.62
CA GLN A 1052 -21.10 -32.22 -30.58
C GLN A 1052 -20.05 -33.31 -30.37
N VAL A 1053 -19.47 -33.81 -31.46
CA VAL A 1053 -18.40 -34.82 -31.46
C VAL A 1053 -17.14 -34.21 -32.08
N ASN A 1054 -16.31 -33.58 -31.25
CA ASN A 1054 -15.08 -32.90 -31.69
C ASN A 1054 -14.00 -32.94 -30.59
N GLY A 1055 -12.72 -32.94 -30.99
CA GLY A 1055 -11.55 -32.94 -30.09
C GLY A 1055 -10.83 -34.29 -29.96
N THR A 1056 -9.67 -34.28 -29.30
CA THR A 1056 -8.80 -35.44 -29.06
C THR A 1056 -9.27 -36.23 -27.84
N SER A 1057 -9.71 -37.48 -28.03
CA SER A 1057 -10.11 -38.35 -26.92
C SER A 1057 -8.91 -38.93 -26.15
N THR A 1058 -9.19 -39.60 -25.02
CA THR A 1058 -8.13 -40.26 -24.22
C THR A 1058 -7.39 -41.35 -25.00
N CYS A 1059 -8.00 -41.94 -26.05
CA CYS A 1059 -7.44 -43.03 -26.86
C CYS A 1059 -7.43 -42.77 -28.38
N GLY A 1060 -7.46 -41.50 -28.80
CA GLY A 1060 -7.34 -41.11 -30.22
C GLY A 1060 -8.65 -41.14 -31.03
N GLY A 1061 -9.80 -41.40 -30.39
CA GLY A 1061 -11.13 -41.24 -30.98
C GLY A 1061 -11.70 -39.82 -30.80
N LYS A 1062 -13.01 -39.65 -30.98
CA LYS A 1062 -13.73 -38.40 -30.69
C LYS A 1062 -14.61 -38.55 -29.43
N PRO A 1063 -14.46 -37.70 -28.41
CA PRO A 1063 -15.30 -37.76 -27.22
C PRO A 1063 -16.69 -37.11 -27.42
N LEU A 1064 -17.64 -37.42 -26.53
CA LEU A 1064 -18.95 -36.74 -26.46
C LEU A 1064 -18.79 -35.39 -25.76
N ILE A 1065 -19.27 -34.30 -26.36
CA ILE A 1065 -19.35 -32.98 -25.71
C ILE A 1065 -20.76 -32.81 -25.10
N LEU A 1066 -20.85 -32.77 -23.77
CA LEU A 1066 -22.09 -32.62 -23.01
C LEU A 1066 -22.14 -31.26 -22.32
N SER A 1067 -23.14 -30.43 -22.64
CA SER A 1067 -23.42 -29.20 -21.89
C SER A 1067 -23.93 -29.53 -20.48
N HIS A 1068 -23.87 -28.56 -19.56
CA HIS A 1068 -24.41 -28.70 -18.21
C HIS A 1068 -25.82 -29.30 -18.23
N SER A 1069 -26.06 -30.34 -17.40
CA SER A 1069 -27.38 -30.96 -17.24
C SER A 1069 -27.96 -31.65 -18.49
N THR A 1070 -27.13 -32.00 -19.48
CA THR A 1070 -27.60 -32.72 -20.69
C THR A 1070 -27.98 -34.16 -20.37
N TYR A 1071 -29.14 -34.62 -20.87
CA TYR A 1071 -29.58 -36.01 -20.79
C TYR A 1071 -29.01 -36.83 -21.95
N LEU A 1072 -28.29 -37.90 -21.65
CA LEU A 1072 -27.88 -38.94 -22.59
C LEU A 1072 -28.93 -40.06 -22.57
N TYR A 1073 -29.61 -40.26 -23.69
CA TYR A 1073 -30.58 -41.34 -23.87
C TYR A 1073 -29.86 -42.62 -24.32
N LEU A 1074 -30.12 -43.73 -23.62
CA LEU A 1074 -29.53 -45.03 -23.98
C LEU A 1074 -30.33 -45.75 -25.09
N ARG A 1075 -31.47 -45.20 -25.53
CA ARG A 1075 -32.21 -45.68 -26.70
C ARG A 1075 -32.80 -44.54 -27.53
N ASN A 1076 -32.88 -44.75 -28.85
CA ASN A 1076 -33.48 -43.79 -29.78
C ASN A 1076 -34.98 -43.54 -29.49
N ASP A 1077 -35.68 -44.59 -29.05
CA ASP A 1077 -37.11 -44.55 -28.67
C ASP A 1077 -37.34 -44.07 -27.22
N ARG A 1078 -36.28 -43.67 -26.52
CA ARG A 1078 -36.27 -43.21 -25.12
C ARG A 1078 -36.82 -44.24 -24.12
N GLN A 1079 -36.96 -45.51 -24.49
CA GLN A 1079 -37.33 -46.56 -23.55
C GLN A 1079 -36.15 -46.95 -22.67
N ALA A 1080 -36.43 -47.55 -21.51
CA ALA A 1080 -35.40 -48.08 -20.64
C ALA A 1080 -34.67 -49.28 -21.27
N ILE A 1081 -33.37 -49.38 -21.03
CA ILE A 1081 -32.62 -50.62 -21.20
C ILE A 1081 -32.57 -51.37 -19.88
N THR A 1082 -32.58 -52.70 -19.94
CA THR A 1082 -32.25 -53.55 -18.79
C THR A 1082 -30.83 -54.05 -18.96
N VAL A 1083 -29.92 -53.54 -18.14
CA VAL A 1083 -28.54 -53.99 -18.05
C VAL A 1083 -28.53 -55.39 -17.39
N PRO A 1084 -27.89 -56.41 -17.98
CA PRO A 1084 -27.82 -57.73 -17.38
C PRO A 1084 -27.23 -57.68 -15.97
N SER A 1085 -27.81 -58.40 -15.01
CA SER A 1085 -27.47 -58.33 -13.58
C SER A 1085 -26.02 -58.64 -13.22
N ARG A 1086 -25.27 -59.30 -14.13
CA ARG A 1086 -23.84 -59.52 -13.96
C ARG A 1086 -23.01 -58.24 -14.05
N PHE A 1087 -23.46 -57.23 -14.79
CA PHE A 1087 -22.83 -55.91 -14.80
C PHE A 1087 -23.37 -55.11 -13.62
N THR A 1088 -22.48 -54.63 -12.78
CA THR A 1088 -22.82 -54.01 -11.49
C THR A 1088 -22.41 -52.55 -11.42
N THR A 1089 -21.60 -52.06 -12.37
CA THR A 1089 -21.11 -50.67 -12.37
C THR A 1089 -21.20 -50.01 -13.74
N LEU A 1090 -21.27 -48.67 -13.76
CA LEU A 1090 -21.12 -47.80 -14.92
C LEU A 1090 -19.73 -47.14 -14.89
N GLU A 1091 -18.97 -47.24 -15.97
CA GLU A 1091 -17.64 -46.67 -16.14
C GLU A 1091 -17.55 -45.69 -17.31
N PHE A 1092 -16.77 -44.62 -17.16
CA PHE A 1092 -16.40 -43.71 -18.25
C PHE A 1092 -15.19 -42.83 -17.90
N TYR A 1093 -14.58 -42.21 -18.91
CA TYR A 1093 -13.62 -41.12 -18.73
C TYR A 1093 -14.30 -39.78 -18.97
N VAL A 1094 -14.00 -38.80 -18.12
CA VAL A 1094 -14.58 -37.45 -18.21
C VAL A 1094 -13.51 -36.37 -18.05
N ARG A 1095 -13.67 -35.25 -18.78
CA ARG A 1095 -12.80 -34.06 -18.75
C ARG A 1095 -13.61 -32.81 -19.03
N ALA A 1096 -13.34 -31.66 -18.41
CA ALA A 1096 -13.92 -30.38 -18.82
C ALA A 1096 -13.22 -29.84 -20.07
N THR A 1097 -13.97 -29.14 -20.93
CA THR A 1097 -13.43 -28.48 -22.14
C THR A 1097 -12.49 -27.32 -21.84
N ARG A 1098 -12.69 -26.64 -20.70
CA ARG A 1098 -11.74 -25.71 -20.10
C ARG A 1098 -11.41 -26.20 -18.70
N SER A 1099 -10.14 -26.53 -18.46
CA SER A 1099 -9.63 -26.97 -17.16
C SER A 1099 -8.88 -25.82 -16.50
N TYR A 1100 -9.16 -25.56 -15.23
CA TYR A 1100 -8.38 -24.61 -14.44
C TYR A 1100 -7.03 -25.25 -14.10
N ASN A 1101 -5.92 -24.58 -14.41
CA ASN A 1101 -4.54 -25.08 -14.23
C ASN A 1101 -4.32 -26.51 -14.78
N ASN A 1102 -4.92 -26.83 -15.93
CA ASN A 1102 -4.86 -28.17 -16.55
C ASN A 1102 -5.52 -29.32 -15.75
N TYR A 1103 -6.33 -29.02 -14.74
CA TYR A 1103 -7.04 -30.03 -13.95
C TYR A 1103 -8.56 -30.04 -14.12
N ASN A 1104 -9.11 -31.25 -14.02
CA ASN A 1104 -10.54 -31.50 -13.99
C ASN A 1104 -10.95 -31.83 -12.56
N PHE A 1105 -11.29 -30.82 -11.77
CA PHE A 1105 -11.83 -31.01 -10.42
C PHE A 1105 -13.24 -30.44 -10.37
N PHE A 1106 -14.24 -31.27 -10.63
CA PHE A 1106 -15.65 -30.90 -10.52
C PHE A 1106 -16.41 -31.96 -9.73
N ASN A 1107 -17.42 -31.52 -8.96
CA ASN A 1107 -18.37 -32.44 -8.34
C ASN A 1107 -19.34 -32.87 -9.43
N LEU A 1108 -19.28 -34.16 -9.80
CA LEU A 1108 -20.11 -34.73 -10.85
C LEU A 1108 -21.26 -35.50 -10.20
N SER A 1109 -22.49 -35.20 -10.59
CA SER A 1109 -23.65 -35.99 -10.25
C SER A 1109 -24.03 -36.84 -11.46
N VAL A 1110 -24.17 -38.14 -11.26
CA VAL A 1110 -24.73 -39.06 -12.24
C VAL A 1110 -26.16 -39.36 -11.81
N GLU A 1111 -27.11 -38.83 -12.55
CA GLU A 1111 -28.52 -39.11 -12.36
C GLU A 1111 -28.95 -40.18 -13.38
N ALA A 1112 -29.51 -41.28 -12.88
CA ALA A 1112 -30.22 -42.26 -13.70
C ALA A 1112 -31.72 -42.08 -13.53
N THR A 1113 -32.43 -42.00 -14.65
CA THR A 1113 -33.89 -42.14 -14.63
C THR A 1113 -34.22 -43.61 -14.85
N ASN A 1114 -35.06 -44.16 -13.98
CA ASN A 1114 -35.63 -45.50 -14.11
C ASN A 1114 -37.18 -45.40 -14.13
N PRO A 1115 -37.92 -46.48 -14.43
CA PRO A 1115 -39.38 -46.45 -14.45
C PRO A 1115 -40.04 -46.05 -13.11
N SER A 1116 -39.32 -46.17 -11.99
CA SER A 1116 -39.77 -45.84 -10.64
C SER A 1116 -39.40 -44.42 -10.14
N GLY A 1117 -38.62 -43.66 -10.90
CA GLY A 1117 -38.18 -42.32 -10.52
C GLY A 1117 -36.73 -41.99 -10.92
N LYS A 1118 -36.18 -40.94 -10.31
CA LYS A 1118 -34.81 -40.48 -10.54
C LYS A 1118 -33.95 -40.82 -9.33
N ASN A 1119 -32.78 -41.41 -9.56
CA ASN A 1119 -31.77 -41.63 -8.54
C ASN A 1119 -30.49 -40.91 -8.95
N SER A 1120 -29.86 -40.22 -8.01
CA SER A 1120 -28.68 -39.39 -8.27
C SER A 1120 -27.56 -39.80 -7.33
N THR A 1121 -26.39 -40.06 -7.91
CA THR A 1121 -25.17 -40.35 -7.17
C THR A 1121 -24.19 -39.21 -7.36
N ASN A 1122 -23.74 -38.60 -6.26
CA ASN A 1122 -22.74 -37.54 -6.28
C ASN A 1122 -21.34 -38.14 -6.19
N ILE A 1123 -20.57 -37.94 -7.25
CA ILE A 1123 -19.14 -38.22 -7.34
C ILE A 1123 -18.40 -36.99 -6.86
N VAL A 1124 -17.72 -37.14 -5.73
CA VAL A 1124 -16.88 -36.11 -5.12
C VAL A 1124 -15.44 -36.59 -5.14
N PRO A 1125 -14.47 -35.77 -5.59
CA PRO A 1125 -13.05 -36.17 -5.62
C PRO A 1125 -12.46 -36.65 -4.28
N SER A 1126 -13.08 -36.33 -3.13
CA SER A 1126 -12.75 -36.84 -1.80
C SER A 1126 -12.98 -38.33 -1.61
N LYS A 1127 -13.97 -38.88 -2.33
CA LYS A 1127 -14.31 -40.30 -2.29
C LYS A 1127 -13.70 -40.94 -3.53
N SER A 1128 -12.40 -41.22 -3.45
CA SER A 1128 -11.55 -41.65 -4.58
C SER A 1128 -11.96 -42.92 -5.31
N THR A 1129 -13.06 -43.56 -4.92
CA THR A 1129 -13.54 -44.78 -5.56
C THR A 1129 -13.94 -44.51 -7.02
N ASP A 1130 -14.11 -43.24 -7.40
CA ASP A 1130 -14.77 -42.85 -8.64
C ASP A 1130 -13.97 -41.79 -9.42
N PHE A 1131 -12.70 -41.52 -9.08
CA PHE A 1131 -11.98 -40.41 -9.70
C PHE A 1131 -10.46 -40.63 -9.79
N ILE A 1132 -9.97 -41.07 -10.95
CA ILE A 1132 -8.53 -41.17 -11.21
C ILE A 1132 -8.14 -40.41 -12.49
N ILE A 1133 -7.36 -39.35 -12.33
CA ILE A 1133 -6.84 -38.55 -13.46
C ILE A 1133 -5.62 -39.25 -14.06
N ASN A 1134 -5.70 -39.58 -15.35
CA ASN A 1134 -4.58 -40.14 -16.12
C ASN A 1134 -3.61 -39.04 -16.60
N SER A 1135 -2.49 -39.44 -17.21
CA SER A 1135 -1.45 -38.53 -17.75
C SER A 1135 -1.93 -37.58 -18.86
N ARG A 1136 -3.14 -37.77 -19.39
CA ARG A 1136 -3.77 -36.89 -20.41
C ARG A 1136 -4.84 -35.96 -19.81
N GLY A 1137 -4.94 -35.92 -18.48
CA GLY A 1137 -5.88 -35.08 -17.75
C GLY A 1137 -7.32 -35.63 -17.73
N TRP A 1138 -7.57 -36.90 -18.08
CA TRP A 1138 -8.91 -37.49 -18.05
C TRP A 1138 -9.19 -38.21 -16.74
N SER A 1139 -10.36 -37.98 -16.15
CA SER A 1139 -10.80 -38.64 -14.93
C SER A 1139 -11.58 -39.91 -15.24
N PHE A 1140 -11.12 -41.06 -14.74
CA PHE A 1140 -11.88 -42.30 -14.75
C PHE A 1140 -12.94 -42.29 -13.64
N VAL A 1141 -14.18 -42.58 -14.00
CA VAL A 1141 -15.34 -42.67 -13.11
C VAL A 1141 -15.89 -44.09 -13.14
N ARG A 1142 -16.23 -44.65 -11.97
CA ARG A 1142 -16.96 -45.92 -11.82
C ARG A 1142 -18.03 -45.78 -10.75
N VAL A 1143 -19.30 -45.93 -11.09
CA VAL A 1143 -20.43 -45.81 -10.15
C VAL A 1143 -21.18 -47.14 -10.04
N ASN A 1144 -21.63 -47.51 -8.84
CA ASN A 1144 -22.45 -48.70 -8.61
C ASN A 1144 -23.88 -48.50 -9.14
N LEU A 1145 -24.38 -49.45 -9.92
CA LEU A 1145 -25.74 -49.38 -10.46
C LEU A 1145 -26.82 -49.41 -9.37
N ALA A 1146 -26.53 -50.04 -8.23
CA ALA A 1146 -27.43 -50.02 -7.07
C ALA A 1146 -27.67 -48.59 -6.56
N ASP A 1147 -26.63 -47.75 -6.53
CA ASP A 1147 -26.71 -46.35 -6.10
C ASP A 1147 -27.45 -45.47 -7.11
N MET A 1148 -27.57 -45.96 -8.35
CA MET A 1148 -28.33 -45.35 -9.45
C MET A 1148 -29.77 -45.88 -9.55
N GLY A 1149 -30.23 -46.66 -8.56
CA GLY A 1149 -31.60 -47.19 -8.53
C GLY A 1149 -31.80 -48.47 -9.34
N GLY A 1150 -30.73 -49.23 -9.61
CA GLY A 1150 -30.77 -50.56 -10.19
C GLY A 1150 -30.46 -50.62 -11.69
N ASN A 1151 -30.78 -51.77 -12.30
CA ASN A 1151 -30.23 -52.15 -13.61
C ASN A 1151 -31.11 -51.75 -14.80
N THR A 1152 -32.21 -51.04 -14.55
CA THR A 1152 -33.14 -50.59 -15.60
C THR A 1152 -33.01 -49.08 -15.75
N ILE A 1153 -32.40 -48.62 -16.84
CA ILE A 1153 -31.99 -47.21 -17.02
C ILE A 1153 -32.57 -46.67 -18.32
N SER A 1154 -33.30 -45.56 -18.28
CA SER A 1154 -33.82 -44.87 -19.46
C SER A 1154 -32.90 -43.75 -19.93
N THR A 1155 -32.40 -42.93 -19.00
CA THR A 1155 -31.51 -41.82 -19.30
C THR A 1155 -30.42 -41.69 -18.24
N LEU A 1156 -29.25 -41.22 -18.69
CA LEU A 1156 -28.18 -40.76 -17.83
C LEU A 1156 -28.09 -39.24 -17.94
N ARG A 1157 -28.04 -38.52 -16.83
CA ARG A 1157 -27.79 -37.08 -16.80
C ARG A 1157 -26.55 -36.83 -15.97
N LEU A 1158 -25.58 -36.18 -16.60
CA LEU A 1158 -24.38 -35.71 -15.94
C LEU A 1158 -24.59 -34.24 -15.55
N SER A 1159 -24.64 -33.98 -14.25
CA SER A 1159 -24.81 -32.62 -13.69
C SER A 1159 -23.62 -32.25 -12.83
N PHE A 1160 -23.35 -30.98 -12.62
CA PHE A 1160 -22.26 -30.53 -11.75
C PHE A 1160 -22.69 -29.33 -10.89
N HIS A 1161 -22.04 -29.11 -9.76
CA HIS A 1161 -22.44 -28.07 -8.79
C HIS A 1161 -21.98 -26.65 -9.22
N PRO A 1162 -22.65 -25.58 -8.75
CA PRO A 1162 -23.32 -24.55 -9.54
C PRO A 1162 -22.40 -23.50 -10.22
N TRP A 1163 -21.08 -23.54 -10.04
CA TRP A 1163 -20.17 -22.44 -10.44
C TRP A 1163 -19.62 -22.56 -11.87
N TYR A 1164 -19.94 -23.64 -12.57
CA TYR A 1164 -19.41 -23.95 -13.91
C TYR A 1164 -20.50 -24.04 -14.99
N SER A 1165 -21.68 -23.45 -14.79
CA SER A 1165 -22.92 -23.74 -15.56
C SER A 1165 -22.77 -23.66 -17.08
N ASP A 1166 -21.73 -22.98 -17.56
CA ASP A 1166 -21.47 -22.73 -18.98
C ASP A 1166 -20.33 -23.59 -19.58
N MET A 1167 -19.77 -24.56 -18.83
CA MET A 1167 -18.65 -25.40 -19.30
C MET A 1167 -19.11 -26.79 -19.79
N PRO A 1168 -18.93 -27.14 -21.08
CA PRO A 1168 -19.17 -28.49 -21.56
C PRO A 1168 -18.15 -29.52 -21.06
N LEU A 1169 -18.59 -30.76 -20.85
CA LEU A 1169 -17.78 -31.93 -20.50
C LEU A 1169 -17.50 -32.79 -21.73
N LEU A 1170 -16.28 -33.31 -21.82
CA LEU A 1170 -15.87 -34.38 -22.72
C LEU A 1170 -16.05 -35.72 -21.99
N VAL A 1171 -16.78 -36.66 -22.59
CA VAL A 1171 -16.95 -38.03 -22.08
C VAL A 1171 -16.46 -39.05 -23.10
N ASP A 1172 -15.70 -40.05 -22.67
CA ASP A 1172 -15.17 -41.12 -23.50
C ASP A 1172 -15.26 -42.50 -22.81
N GLN A 1173 -15.23 -43.59 -23.58
CA GLN A 1173 -15.31 -44.98 -23.11
C GLN A 1173 -16.49 -45.31 -22.15
N LEU A 1174 -17.67 -44.75 -22.38
CA LEU A 1174 -18.86 -45.06 -21.57
C LEU A 1174 -19.25 -46.54 -21.71
N ARG A 1175 -19.32 -47.27 -20.60
CA ARG A 1175 -19.57 -48.72 -20.58
C ARG A 1175 -20.09 -49.22 -19.23
N PHE A 1176 -20.84 -50.32 -19.22
CA PHE A 1176 -21.13 -51.07 -17.99
C PHE A 1176 -20.07 -52.15 -17.76
N SER A 1177 -19.76 -52.48 -16.51
CA SER A 1177 -18.74 -53.48 -16.18
C SER A 1177 -19.12 -54.39 -15.03
N THR A 1178 -18.45 -55.55 -14.99
CA THR A 1178 -18.53 -56.54 -13.89
C THR A 1178 -17.58 -56.21 -12.73
N ALA A 1179 -16.78 -55.15 -12.85
CA ALA A 1179 -15.80 -54.78 -11.84
C ALA A 1179 -16.46 -54.17 -10.60
N ALA A 1180 -15.89 -54.46 -9.44
CA ALA A 1180 -16.29 -53.81 -8.19
C ALA A 1180 -15.98 -52.30 -8.21
N PRO A 1181 -16.69 -51.48 -7.40
CA PRO A 1181 -16.30 -50.09 -7.13
C PRO A 1181 -14.82 -50.01 -6.73
N ILE A 1182 -14.13 -48.93 -7.10
CA ILE A 1182 -12.71 -48.79 -6.72
C ILE A 1182 -12.66 -48.65 -5.19
N SER A 1183 -11.61 -49.15 -4.53
CA SER A 1183 -11.44 -49.00 -3.09
C SER A 1183 -11.21 -47.54 -2.69
N SER A 1184 -11.63 -47.14 -1.48
CA SER A 1184 -11.27 -45.84 -0.91
C SER A 1184 -9.75 -45.68 -0.81
N ILE A 1185 -9.26 -44.44 -0.82
CA ILE A 1185 -7.84 -44.15 -0.55
C ILE A 1185 -7.45 -44.83 0.76
N SER A 1186 -6.36 -45.60 0.72
CA SER A 1186 -5.73 -46.07 1.95
C SER A 1186 -5.26 -44.86 2.73
N MET A 1187 -5.83 -44.66 3.92
CA MET A 1187 -5.38 -43.60 4.84
C MET A 1187 -4.16 -44.03 5.66
N GLU A 1188 -3.61 -45.21 5.38
CA GLU A 1188 -2.39 -45.75 5.96
C GLU A 1188 -1.23 -45.69 4.96
N ARG A 1189 -0.03 -45.38 5.47
CA ARG A 1189 1.21 -45.35 4.68
C ARG A 1189 1.60 -46.77 4.25
N GLN A 1190 2.17 -46.90 3.05
CA GLN A 1190 2.74 -48.14 2.56
C GLN A 1190 4.26 -48.08 2.65
N THR A 1191 4.89 -49.16 3.10
CA THR A 1191 6.36 -49.29 3.12
C THR A 1191 6.89 -49.24 1.69
N LEU A 1192 7.84 -48.34 1.43
CA LEU A 1192 8.47 -48.26 0.12
C LEU A 1192 9.54 -49.34 0.02
N VAL A 1193 9.47 -50.16 -1.04
CA VAL A 1193 10.57 -51.07 -1.39
C VAL A 1193 11.66 -50.22 -2.03
N LEU A 1194 12.66 -49.82 -1.23
CA LEU A 1194 13.83 -49.10 -1.74
C LEU A 1194 14.50 -49.97 -2.82
N PRO A 1195 14.74 -49.46 -4.04
CA PRO A 1195 15.54 -50.17 -5.02
C PRO A 1195 16.90 -50.47 -4.40
N SER A 1196 17.29 -51.75 -4.38
CA SER A 1196 18.60 -52.16 -3.89
C SER A 1196 19.69 -51.43 -4.65
N THR A 1197 20.49 -50.65 -3.94
CA THR A 1197 21.75 -50.08 -4.42
C THR A 1197 22.78 -51.19 -4.54
N THR A 1198 22.67 -52.01 -5.58
CA THR A 1198 23.77 -52.86 -6.05
C THR A 1198 24.02 -52.54 -7.52
N GLY A 1199 25.23 -52.09 -7.79
CA GLY A 1199 25.61 -51.44 -9.02
C GLY A 1199 25.48 -52.30 -10.27
N SER A 1200 25.21 -51.64 -11.38
CA SER A 1200 25.99 -51.89 -12.59
C SER A 1200 26.30 -50.54 -13.22
N THR A 1201 27.59 -50.26 -13.31
CA THR A 1201 28.16 -49.30 -14.24
C THR A 1201 27.83 -49.76 -15.66
N SER A 1202 27.01 -49.01 -16.38
CA SER A 1202 27.12 -48.96 -17.83
C SER A 1202 27.37 -47.49 -18.22
N PRO A 1203 28.37 -47.21 -19.06
CA PRO A 1203 28.62 -45.86 -19.52
C PRO A 1203 27.50 -45.52 -20.51
N LEU A 1204 26.77 -44.44 -20.25
CA LEU A 1204 26.01 -43.75 -21.29
C LEU A 1204 27.03 -43.19 -22.28
N GLU A 1205 27.32 -43.98 -23.31
CA GLU A 1205 28.00 -43.50 -24.51
C GLU A 1205 27.16 -42.38 -25.13
N ALA A 1206 27.87 -41.30 -25.42
CA ALA A 1206 27.40 -40.25 -26.29
C ALA A 1206 27.13 -40.87 -27.66
N ASP A 1207 25.92 -40.70 -28.18
CA ASP A 1207 25.72 -40.71 -29.61
C ASP A 1207 24.85 -39.55 -30.07
N HIS A 1208 25.50 -38.80 -30.96
CA HIS A 1208 25.05 -37.75 -31.85
C HIS A 1208 23.60 -37.86 -32.34
N LEU A 1209 22.87 -36.74 -32.26
CA LEU A 1209 21.90 -36.37 -33.29
C LEU A 1209 22.34 -35.05 -33.91
N SER A 1210 23.00 -35.19 -35.06
CA SER A 1210 23.42 -34.14 -35.97
C SER A 1210 22.23 -33.49 -36.68
N ALA A 1211 22.42 -32.22 -36.99
CA ALA A 1211 21.60 -31.39 -37.85
C ALA A 1211 21.49 -31.88 -39.31
N ASN A 1212 20.48 -31.32 -39.99
CA ASN A 1212 20.25 -31.15 -41.44
C ASN A 1212 19.79 -32.39 -42.22
N GLY A 1213 18.87 -32.33 -43.19
CA GLY A 1213 18.06 -31.28 -43.84
C GLY A 1213 16.92 -31.99 -44.59
N GLY A 1214 15.95 -31.39 -45.27
CA GLY A 1214 15.82 -30.08 -45.89
C GLY A 1214 15.08 -30.27 -47.22
N GLU A 1215 14.11 -29.38 -47.49
CA GLU A 1215 13.61 -28.85 -48.79
C GLU A 1215 12.13 -28.42 -48.59
N ALA A 1216 11.77 -27.13 -48.42
CA ALA A 1216 11.86 -25.95 -49.32
C ALA A 1216 10.83 -26.06 -50.48
N ILE A 1217 10.06 -25.06 -50.95
CA ILE A 1217 10.22 -23.59 -51.12
C ILE A 1217 8.81 -22.95 -51.26
N GLY A 1218 8.64 -21.65 -50.91
CA GLY A 1218 7.59 -20.81 -51.52
C GLY A 1218 7.17 -19.47 -50.89
N PHE A 1219 8.13 -18.60 -50.52
CA PHE A 1219 8.19 -17.15 -50.82
C PHE A 1219 6.93 -16.25 -50.79
N CYS A 1220 7.00 -15.19 -49.96
CA CYS A 1220 6.96 -13.80 -50.43
C CYS A 1220 7.60 -12.85 -49.38
N VAL A 1221 8.61 -12.07 -49.81
CA VAL A 1221 9.30 -11.01 -49.06
C VAL A 1221 9.36 -9.77 -49.96
N THR A 1222 8.99 -8.59 -49.45
CA THR A 1222 9.73 -7.30 -49.62
C THR A 1222 9.13 -6.27 -48.62
N VAL A 1223 9.78 -5.92 -47.49
CA VAL A 1223 10.85 -4.91 -47.22
C VAL A 1223 10.34 -3.47 -47.11
N PHE A 1224 10.51 -2.83 -45.93
CA PHE A 1224 11.44 -1.68 -45.71
C PHE A 1224 11.50 -1.24 -44.23
N MET A 1225 12.73 -1.11 -43.71
CA MET A 1225 13.11 -0.32 -42.52
C MET A 1225 12.88 1.19 -42.77
N VAL A 1226 12.56 1.98 -41.73
CA VAL A 1226 13.34 3.17 -41.31
C VAL A 1226 13.02 3.52 -39.84
N SER A 1227 14.11 3.77 -39.13
CA SER A 1227 14.39 4.33 -37.81
C SER A 1227 13.55 5.50 -37.27
N LEU A 1228 13.42 5.50 -35.92
CA LEU A 1228 13.89 6.53 -34.97
C LEU A 1228 13.99 7.98 -35.51
N LEU A 1229 13.28 8.91 -34.84
CA LEU A 1229 13.11 10.37 -35.04
C LEU A 1229 11.84 10.82 -35.77
N ALA A 1230 10.73 10.89 -35.01
CA ALA A 1230 9.57 11.80 -35.14
C ALA A 1230 8.50 11.30 -34.15
N LEU A 1231 7.88 12.05 -33.23
CA LEU A 1231 7.67 13.48 -33.03
C LEU A 1231 7.74 13.75 -31.51
N LEU A 1232 8.79 14.36 -30.98
CA LEU A 1232 8.86 15.80 -30.71
C LEU A 1232 8.56 16.69 -31.92
N PHE A 1233 7.31 17.14 -31.97
CA PHE A 1233 6.94 18.55 -32.19
C PHE A 1233 5.95 18.93 -31.10
#